data_AF-A0A7C3YD04-F1
#
_entry.id   AF-A0A7C3YD04-F1
#
_cell.length_a   1.000
_cell.length_b   1.000
_cell.length_c   1.000
_cell.angle_alpha   90.00
_cell.angle_beta   90.00
_cell.angle_gamma   90.00
#
_symmetry.space_group_name_H-M   'P 1'
#
loop_
_entity.id
_entity.type
_entity.pdbx_description
1 polymer ?
#
loop_
_entity_poly.entity_id
_entity_poly.type
_entity_poly.pdbx_seq_one_letter_code
_entity_poly.pdbx_strand_id
1 'polypeptide(L)'
;MKKYYLTYQPAEGFIDHWLVLGPHDTPIEERPGADESWQAFRSRMLQARDHVTPDFNASVVELDTIPYRDDRLFWQVEHCKLDHLLDKSDVVSAWTYRRVWLFTRLSWPGVRQATLHLSATCPVAVWLNGKHVHYLNPPDDTNGQMLHQETITINLKPGNNDLLLRMDQIGIGHTTMCVAARLDAPASNPPRINVPTVTDQPQRRLEWERAFGYAYMDRAVYTRDDQIKVICRKDMPSWRHGVVRLEKPDGRIYAETIATFKPGEVIESIYGVQLPYGVMRAVLMPPPGNYYDLRFRARHELPFAVTDFRYATEVVGGFDDRLIELMQETQRSEDIVYAELAKMALGWWEMIDVKALRKGIERIRNGEAGTLADLLGLLAIRIRMSSYERFPAELVPDIDKCILGFDYSQHADVHCEAGELMLLACRILAGQMYATENFTVSTLSGRQERSRAEKLAVEWLSHHGQTGFNTWNTDTDLLIAALADLIHLAKSRTVRELATVLLDKTLFGVALNSFQGVFAGTRGRVRASWVKSGRFAPEAALNRLLWGLGCYNHCFKGAVSLALAGSKYELPELIRAIALDRPPEAWSRERQGSADGGVNIVSYKTPDYLLSSVQDYRAGQHGQGEHVWQATLAPEAVVFTTHPACASESDSCTAGWWSGNGSLPRLAQWKDALLAIYNLPDTAWLDFTHAYFPCYAFDEYVLEQGWAFARKGDAYLALYAANGMNLTEMGADAFRELRSPGTQNVWLCQMGRKESDGDFATFRAAILARRPVVDGLHMQWETLRGDKLAFGWTGPLTVNGEEQAITGFKHFDSPYAVAEMPAETMDIIYGQNVMRLHFA
;
A
#
# COMPACT_ATOMS: atom_id res chain seq x y z
N MET A 1 22.56 27.40 30.32
CA MET A 1 21.14 27.53 29.93
C MET A 1 20.34 26.49 30.70
N LYS A 2 19.19 26.85 31.30
CA LYS A 2 18.33 25.89 32.01
C LYS A 2 17.81 24.87 30.99
N LYS A 3 18.03 23.57 31.21
CA LYS A 3 17.52 22.52 30.33
C LYS A 3 16.10 22.15 30.75
N TYR A 4 15.17 22.14 29.81
CA TYR A 4 13.79 21.73 30.03
C TYR A 4 13.57 20.34 29.43
N TYR A 5 12.61 19.61 30.01
CA TYR A 5 12.31 18.23 29.62
C TYR A 5 10.80 18.03 29.54
N LEU A 6 10.37 17.34 28.49
CA LEU A 6 9.07 16.68 28.48
C LEU A 6 9.25 15.35 29.20
N THR A 7 8.54 15.19 30.32
CA THR A 7 8.67 14.02 31.20
C THR A 7 7.48 13.11 31.02
N TYR A 8 7.77 11.85 30.67
CA TYR A 8 6.78 10.81 30.45
C TYR A 8 7.04 9.62 31.36
N GLN A 9 5.97 8.86 31.60
CA GLN A 9 6.05 7.54 32.21
C GLN A 9 6.10 6.50 31.08
N PRO A 10 7.00 5.50 31.15
CA PRO A 10 6.98 4.36 30.24
C PRO A 10 5.62 3.65 30.28
N ALA A 11 5.05 3.32 29.13
CA ALA A 11 3.95 2.37 29.04
C ALA A 11 4.54 0.97 28.91
N GLU A 12 4.19 0.05 29.82
CA GLU A 12 4.66 -1.36 29.77
C GLU A 12 6.20 -1.53 29.72
N GLY A 13 6.92 -0.51 30.20
CA GLY A 13 8.38 -0.45 30.17
C GLY A 13 8.98 0.05 28.85
N PHE A 14 8.17 0.33 27.84
CA PHE A 14 8.62 0.87 26.55
C PHE A 14 9.05 2.34 26.63
N ILE A 15 10.03 2.66 25.80
CA ILE A 15 10.49 4.02 25.57
C ILE A 15 9.76 4.56 24.33
N ASP A 16 8.64 5.23 24.54
CA ASP A 16 7.76 5.70 23.44
C ASP A 16 8.04 7.13 22.97
N HIS A 17 9.00 7.82 23.59
CA HIS A 17 9.19 9.25 23.38
C HIS A 17 10.67 9.59 23.18
N TRP A 18 10.96 10.16 22.01
CA TRP A 18 12.31 10.35 21.52
C TRP A 18 12.50 11.77 20.99
N LEU A 19 13.72 12.29 21.09
CA LEU A 19 14.22 13.21 20.09
C LEU A 19 14.71 12.39 18.91
N VAL A 20 14.26 12.73 17.71
CA VAL A 20 14.60 12.05 16.47
C VAL A 20 15.30 13.02 15.53
N LEU A 21 16.36 12.56 14.89
CA LEU A 21 17.07 13.27 13.82
C LEU A 21 17.12 12.37 12.59
N GLY A 22 16.79 12.94 11.43
CA GLY A 22 16.79 12.22 10.16
C GLY A 22 15.39 11.87 9.66
N PRO A 23 15.28 11.09 8.58
CA PRO A 23 16.37 10.34 7.95
C PRO A 23 17.44 11.23 7.32
N HIS A 24 18.70 10.78 7.38
CA HIS A 24 19.82 11.33 6.63
C HIS A 24 20.23 10.33 5.55
N ASP A 25 20.02 10.72 4.30
CA ASP A 25 20.28 9.89 3.13
C ASP A 25 21.64 10.24 2.52
N THR A 26 22.51 9.25 2.33
CA THR A 26 23.79 9.40 1.63
C THR A 26 23.79 8.51 0.39
N PRO A 27 23.82 9.08 -0.83
CA PRO A 27 23.89 8.30 -2.05
C PRO A 27 25.11 7.36 -2.08
N ILE A 28 24.93 6.16 -2.63
CA ILE A 28 25.97 5.17 -2.85
C ILE A 28 26.20 5.07 -4.35
N GLU A 29 27.41 5.44 -4.79
CA GLU A 29 27.79 5.36 -6.20
C GLU A 29 28.08 3.92 -6.64
N GLU A 30 28.62 3.10 -5.73
CA GLU A 30 28.90 1.69 -5.96
C GLU A 30 27.61 0.90 -6.24
N ARG A 31 27.70 -0.10 -7.11
CA ARG A 31 26.57 -0.96 -7.52
C ARG A 31 26.89 -2.44 -7.27
N PRO A 32 25.87 -3.31 -7.13
CA PRO A 32 26.09 -4.74 -7.04
C PRO A 32 26.86 -5.24 -8.25
N GLY A 33 27.81 -6.15 -8.03
CA GLY A 33 28.41 -6.90 -9.14
C GLY A 33 27.38 -7.79 -9.85
N ALA A 34 27.66 -8.22 -11.09
CA ALA A 34 26.73 -9.04 -11.89
C ALA A 34 26.31 -10.36 -11.21
N ASP A 35 27.20 -10.95 -10.40
CA ASP A 35 26.96 -12.18 -9.64
C ASP A 35 26.69 -11.92 -8.14
N GLU A 36 26.59 -10.65 -7.72
CA GLU A 36 26.35 -10.27 -6.32
C GLU A 36 24.84 -10.04 -6.10
N SER A 37 24.26 -10.77 -5.14
CA SER A 37 22.86 -10.53 -4.77
C SER A 37 22.70 -9.17 -4.08
N TRP A 38 21.48 -8.64 -4.13
CA TRP A 38 21.14 -7.39 -3.46
C TRP A 38 21.41 -7.45 -1.95
N GLN A 39 21.12 -8.60 -1.32
CA GLN A 39 21.38 -8.83 0.11
C GLN A 39 22.88 -8.86 0.41
N ALA A 40 23.68 -9.49 -0.46
CA ALA A 40 25.14 -9.54 -0.30
C ALA A 40 25.75 -8.13 -0.42
N PHE A 41 25.29 -7.35 -1.40
CA PHE A 41 25.70 -5.96 -1.57
C PHE A 41 25.34 -5.10 -0.36
N ARG A 42 24.09 -5.16 0.11
CA ARG A 42 23.63 -4.45 1.32
C ARG A 42 24.47 -4.80 2.54
N SER A 43 24.67 -6.09 2.79
CA SER A 43 25.46 -6.60 3.91
C SER A 43 26.90 -6.08 3.87
N ARG A 44 27.54 -6.12 2.70
CA ARG A 44 28.90 -5.61 2.50
C ARG A 44 28.99 -4.10 2.72
N MET A 45 28.01 -3.35 2.20
CA MET A 45 27.94 -1.90 2.37
C MET A 45 27.73 -1.49 3.84
N LEU A 46 26.91 -2.22 4.60
CA LEU A 46 26.70 -1.99 6.04
C LEU A 46 27.95 -2.33 6.86
N GLN A 47 28.59 -3.48 6.60
CA GLN A 47 29.79 -3.93 7.32
C GLN A 47 30.98 -2.97 7.17
N ALA A 48 31.04 -2.23 6.06
CA ALA A 48 32.08 -1.23 5.84
C ALA A 48 31.89 0.07 6.65
N ARG A 49 30.76 0.24 7.36
CA ARG A 49 30.46 1.46 8.13
C ARG A 49 30.92 1.38 9.58
N ASP A 50 31.31 2.53 10.12
CA ASP A 50 31.60 2.69 11.55
C ASP A 50 30.29 2.72 12.35
N HIS A 51 30.13 1.71 13.21
CA HIS A 51 28.99 1.54 14.11
C HIS A 51 29.36 1.75 15.58
N VAL A 52 30.62 2.06 15.88
CA VAL A 52 31.13 2.19 17.26
C VAL A 52 31.29 3.65 17.65
N THR A 53 31.81 4.49 16.76
CA THR A 53 32.01 5.91 17.04
C THR A 53 30.65 6.62 17.03
N PRO A 54 30.25 7.29 18.13
CA PRO A 54 29.02 8.07 18.13
C PRO A 54 29.19 9.28 17.21
N ASP A 55 28.17 9.57 16.40
CA ASP A 55 28.15 10.76 15.55
C ASP A 55 28.07 12.07 16.37
N PHE A 56 27.71 11.97 17.66
CA PHE A 56 27.50 13.12 18.56
C PHE A 56 28.23 12.97 19.89
N ASN A 57 28.93 14.02 20.31
CA ASN A 57 29.69 14.07 21.56
C ASN A 57 28.94 14.76 22.72
N ALA A 58 27.66 15.15 22.54
CA ALA A 58 26.97 16.04 23.48
C ALA A 58 25.50 15.67 23.74
N SER A 59 24.99 16.16 24.88
CA SER A 59 23.57 16.16 25.24
C SER A 59 22.83 17.13 24.31
N VAL A 60 22.09 16.58 23.35
CA VAL A 60 21.27 17.29 22.36
C VAL A 60 19.98 17.84 22.95
N VAL A 61 19.43 18.87 22.33
CA VAL A 61 18.09 19.40 22.58
C VAL A 61 17.32 19.56 21.26
N GLU A 62 15.99 19.54 21.34
CA GLU A 62 15.10 19.84 20.21
C GLU A 62 15.58 21.09 19.42
N LEU A 63 15.46 21.05 18.10
CA LEU A 63 15.95 22.07 17.15
C LEU A 63 17.47 22.26 17.08
N ASP A 64 18.28 21.54 17.86
CA ASP A 64 19.72 21.49 17.58
C ASP A 64 19.91 21.00 16.14
N THR A 65 20.65 21.78 15.35
CA THR A 65 20.97 21.46 13.97
C THR A 65 22.31 20.79 13.89
N ILE A 66 22.47 19.90 12.93
CA ILE A 66 23.78 19.32 12.62
C ILE A 66 24.16 19.77 11.21
N PRO A 67 25.30 20.46 11.05
CA PRO A 67 25.82 20.74 9.72
C PRO A 67 26.38 19.45 9.15
N TYR A 68 25.57 18.73 8.39
CA TYR A 68 26.00 17.62 7.56
C TYR A 68 25.70 18.02 6.11
N ARG A 69 26.75 18.19 5.30
CA ARG A 69 26.76 18.57 3.86
C ARG A 69 25.38 19.05 3.31
N ASP A 70 25.24 20.37 3.16
CA ASP A 70 24.13 21.10 2.53
C ASP A 70 22.69 20.91 3.08
N ASP A 71 22.36 19.83 3.78
CA ASP A 71 21.05 19.60 4.40
C ASP A 71 21.00 19.98 5.89
N ARG A 72 20.05 20.85 6.25
CA ARG A 72 19.80 21.22 7.65
C ARG A 72 18.78 20.29 8.28
N LEU A 73 19.25 19.16 8.82
CA LEU A 73 18.47 18.33 9.73
C LEU A 73 18.47 18.93 11.15
N PHE A 74 17.37 18.74 11.86
CA PHE A 74 17.24 19.19 13.25
C PHE A 74 16.51 18.16 14.10
N TRP A 75 16.87 18.08 15.38
CA TRP A 75 16.23 17.17 16.33
C TRP A 75 14.77 17.57 16.58
N GLN A 76 13.86 16.61 16.52
CA GLN A 76 12.42 16.82 16.74
C GLN A 76 11.89 15.83 17.76
N VAL A 77 10.94 16.26 18.59
CA VAL A 77 10.20 15.32 19.44
C VAL A 77 9.28 14.48 18.55
N GLU A 78 9.38 13.17 18.67
CA GLU A 78 8.47 12.22 18.05
C GLU A 78 8.02 11.17 19.08
N HIS A 79 6.85 10.60 18.83
CA HIS A 79 6.22 9.63 19.70
C HIS A 79 5.96 8.35 18.91
N CYS A 80 6.26 7.21 19.52
CA CYS A 80 5.86 5.92 18.97
C CYS A 80 4.33 5.84 18.89
N LYS A 81 3.85 4.99 17.97
CA LYS A 81 2.42 4.65 17.91
C LYS A 81 2.09 3.61 18.99
N LEU A 82 0.87 3.07 18.97
CA LEU A 82 0.42 2.08 19.95
C LEU A 82 1.23 0.78 19.96
N ASP A 83 2.00 0.52 18.90
CA ASP A 83 2.88 -0.64 18.76
C ASP A 83 4.28 -0.38 19.34
N HIS A 84 4.51 0.76 19.98
CA HIS A 84 5.80 1.15 20.58
C HIS A 84 6.97 1.29 19.59
N LEU A 85 6.73 1.16 18.29
CA LEU A 85 7.73 1.30 17.25
C LEU A 85 7.88 2.76 16.84
N LEU A 86 9.14 3.19 16.71
CA LEU A 86 9.47 4.36 15.90
C LEU A 86 9.74 3.88 14.47
N ASP A 87 8.95 4.36 13.52
CA ASP A 87 9.02 3.97 12.11
C ASP A 87 9.53 5.11 11.22
N LYS A 88 10.54 4.81 10.41
CA LYS A 88 11.12 5.68 9.37
C LYS A 88 11.23 4.99 8.00
N SER A 89 10.40 3.97 7.79
CA SER A 89 10.28 3.22 6.54
C SER A 89 9.76 4.11 5.41
N ASP A 90 10.39 4.03 4.26
CA ASP A 90 10.13 4.91 3.12
C ASP A 90 10.62 4.26 1.82
N VAL A 91 10.38 4.91 0.68
CA VAL A 91 10.89 4.50 -0.63
C VAL A 91 12.06 5.38 -1.02
N VAL A 92 13.23 4.79 -1.26
CA VAL A 92 14.43 5.51 -1.74
C VAL A 92 14.69 5.18 -3.21
N SER A 93 14.88 6.20 -4.05
CA SER A 93 14.98 6.01 -5.50
C SER A 93 16.33 5.43 -5.95
N ALA A 94 17.41 5.70 -5.23
CA ALA A 94 18.74 5.21 -5.55
C ALA A 94 19.32 4.43 -4.37
N TRP A 95 20.39 3.66 -4.61
CA TRP A 95 21.17 3.04 -3.54
C TRP A 95 21.62 4.12 -2.56
N THR A 96 21.12 4.00 -1.33
CA THR A 96 21.24 5.05 -0.32
C THR A 96 21.59 4.44 1.02
N TYR A 97 22.58 5.00 1.69
CA TYR A 97 22.83 4.76 3.10
C TYR A 97 22.00 5.74 3.93
N ARG A 98 21.00 5.19 4.62
CA ARG A 98 20.02 5.93 5.41
C ARG A 98 20.33 5.77 6.89
N ARG A 99 20.33 6.89 7.61
CA ARG A 99 20.57 6.96 9.04
C ARG A 99 19.47 7.71 9.77
N VAL A 100 19.06 7.20 10.92
CA VAL A 100 18.13 7.89 11.83
C VAL A 100 18.70 7.77 13.24
N TRP A 101 18.71 8.88 13.98
CA TRP A 101 19.16 8.87 15.37
C TRP A 101 18.01 9.15 16.31
N LEU A 102 17.96 8.41 17.41
CA LEU A 102 16.96 8.55 18.46
C LEU A 102 17.67 8.82 19.78
N PHE A 103 17.28 9.87 20.48
CA PHE A 103 17.86 10.26 21.74
C PHE A 103 16.80 10.41 22.82
N THR A 104 17.05 9.90 24.02
CA THR A 104 16.27 10.22 25.20
C THR A 104 17.13 10.19 26.46
N ARG A 105 16.62 10.80 27.54
CA ARG A 105 17.26 10.73 28.86
C ARG A 105 16.39 9.94 29.83
N LEU A 106 16.95 8.87 30.37
CA LEU A 106 16.30 8.02 31.35
C LEU A 106 16.67 8.51 32.76
N SER A 107 15.67 8.94 33.54
CA SER A 107 15.85 9.19 34.98
C SER A 107 15.60 7.90 35.73
N TRP A 108 16.67 7.31 36.27
CA TRP A 108 16.69 5.99 36.87
C TRP A 108 16.86 6.05 38.40
N PRO A 109 16.01 5.35 39.19
CA PRO A 109 15.93 5.58 40.63
C PRO A 109 16.96 4.85 41.51
N GLY A 110 17.61 3.76 41.06
CA GLY A 110 18.59 3.11 41.96
C GLY A 110 19.18 1.76 41.57
N VAL A 111 18.76 1.11 40.48
CA VAL A 111 19.38 -0.16 40.06
C VAL A 111 20.62 0.11 39.20
N ARG A 112 21.76 -0.54 39.47
CA ARG A 112 23.00 -0.38 38.68
C ARG A 112 22.97 -1.11 37.34
N GLN A 113 22.13 -2.14 37.20
CA GLN A 113 22.04 -3.01 36.03
C GLN A 113 20.57 -3.13 35.61
N ALA A 114 20.28 -2.90 34.32
CA ALA A 114 18.94 -3.03 33.75
C ALA A 114 19.00 -3.85 32.46
N THR A 115 17.88 -4.46 32.12
CA THR A 115 17.72 -5.23 30.88
C THR A 115 17.02 -4.35 29.85
N LEU A 116 17.69 -4.09 28.73
CA LEU A 116 17.12 -3.42 27.57
C LEU A 116 16.78 -4.45 26.50
N HIS A 117 15.52 -4.52 26.13
CA HIS A 117 15.02 -5.28 25.00
C HIS A 117 14.95 -4.36 23.79
N LEU A 118 15.60 -4.75 22.71
CA LEU A 118 15.55 -4.07 21.42
C LEU A 118 14.78 -4.94 20.45
N SER A 119 13.88 -4.33 19.68
CA SER A 119 13.17 -4.98 18.58
C SER A 119 13.34 -4.10 17.35
N ALA A 120 13.93 -4.59 16.27
CA ALA A 120 14.21 -3.77 15.10
C ALA A 120 14.14 -4.58 13.79
N THR A 121 13.80 -3.88 12.69
CA THR A 121 13.86 -4.41 11.32
C THR A 121 15.15 -4.06 10.59
N CYS A 122 15.99 -3.22 11.20
CA CYS A 122 17.24 -2.75 10.62
C CYS A 122 18.35 -2.76 11.69
N PRO A 123 19.63 -2.69 11.28
CA PRO A 123 20.73 -2.56 12.23
C PRO A 123 20.58 -1.35 13.16
N VAL A 124 20.87 -1.56 14.45
CA VAL A 124 20.77 -0.54 15.50
C VAL A 124 22.03 -0.50 16.35
N ALA A 125 22.75 0.61 16.31
CA ALA A 125 23.84 0.89 17.23
C ALA A 125 23.32 1.62 18.48
N VAL A 126 23.86 1.26 19.65
CA VAL A 126 23.37 1.70 20.97
C VAL A 126 24.51 2.33 21.75
N TRP A 127 24.31 3.58 22.21
CA TRP A 127 25.21 4.26 23.12
C TRP A 127 24.50 4.63 24.41
N LEU A 128 25.18 4.39 25.53
CA LEU A 128 24.73 4.78 26.85
C LEU A 128 25.77 5.72 27.47
N ASN A 129 25.33 6.92 27.83
CA ASN A 129 26.18 7.98 28.39
C ASN A 129 27.42 8.26 27.53
N GLY A 130 27.28 8.23 26.20
CA GLY A 130 28.35 8.47 25.23
C GLY A 130 29.28 7.28 24.97
N LYS A 131 29.08 6.14 25.63
CA LYS A 131 29.85 4.91 25.38
C LYS A 131 29.02 3.95 24.54
N HIS A 132 29.60 3.40 23.47
CA HIS A 132 28.98 2.32 22.71
C HIS A 132 28.80 1.09 23.60
N VAL A 133 27.60 0.51 23.60
CA VAL A 133 27.27 -0.66 24.44
C VAL A 133 26.81 -1.86 23.64
N HIS A 134 26.21 -1.67 22.46
CA HIS A 134 25.72 -2.78 21.63
C HIS A 134 25.53 -2.37 20.17
N TYR A 135 25.65 -3.34 19.27
CA TYR A 135 25.24 -3.23 17.88
C TYR A 135 24.36 -4.43 17.52
N LEU A 136 23.08 -4.17 17.33
CA LEU A 136 22.10 -5.13 16.82
C LEU A 136 22.22 -5.16 15.30
N ASN A 137 22.42 -6.34 14.73
CA ASN A 137 22.46 -6.53 13.28
C ASN A 137 21.47 -7.64 12.91
N PRO A 138 20.19 -7.30 12.65
CA PRO A 138 19.21 -8.27 12.21
C PRO A 138 19.70 -9.00 10.94
N PRO A 139 19.39 -10.29 10.79
CA PRO A 139 19.58 -10.94 9.50
C PRO A 139 18.73 -10.21 8.44
N ASP A 140 19.30 -10.02 7.25
CA ASP A 140 18.57 -9.45 6.11
C ASP A 140 17.50 -10.48 5.68
N ASP A 141 16.25 -10.26 6.06
CA ASP A 141 15.13 -11.04 5.54
C ASP A 141 14.74 -10.44 4.18
N THR A 142 14.29 -11.28 3.24
CA THR A 142 13.99 -10.86 1.86
C THR A 142 12.96 -9.73 1.76
N ASN A 143 12.22 -9.47 2.84
CA ASN A 143 11.16 -8.47 2.90
C ASN A 143 11.42 -7.30 3.86
N GLY A 144 12.51 -7.32 4.64
CA GLY A 144 12.87 -6.27 5.60
C GLY A 144 11.91 -6.11 6.79
N GLN A 145 11.12 -7.11 7.17
CA GLN A 145 9.88 -6.86 7.93
C GLN A 145 9.77 -7.60 9.25
N MET A 146 10.50 -8.69 9.43
CA MET A 146 10.49 -9.38 10.70
C MET A 146 11.22 -8.55 11.76
N LEU A 147 10.55 -8.30 12.89
CA LEU A 147 11.17 -7.69 14.05
C LEU A 147 12.15 -8.68 14.67
N HIS A 148 13.44 -8.39 14.57
CA HIS A 148 14.47 -9.13 15.28
C HIS A 148 14.61 -8.59 16.71
N GLN A 149 14.56 -9.49 17.68
CA GLN A 149 14.56 -9.13 19.10
C GLN A 149 15.86 -9.58 19.76
N GLU A 150 16.52 -8.66 20.46
CA GLU A 150 17.67 -8.95 21.30
C GLU A 150 17.56 -8.29 22.67
N THR A 151 18.09 -8.99 23.67
CA THR A 151 18.14 -8.52 25.04
C THR A 151 19.57 -8.20 25.42
N ILE A 152 19.82 -6.99 25.90
CA ILE A 152 21.14 -6.54 26.34
C ILE A 152 21.11 -6.04 27.77
N THR A 153 22.19 -6.34 28.49
CA THR A 153 22.35 -5.88 29.87
C THR A 153 23.11 -4.55 29.88
N ILE A 154 22.48 -3.50 30.40
CA ILE A 154 23.04 -2.15 30.46
C ILE A 154 23.29 -1.71 31.89
N ASN A 155 24.32 -0.89 32.10
CA ASN A 155 24.67 -0.36 33.41
C ASN A 155 24.20 1.10 33.56
N LEU A 156 23.20 1.33 34.41
CA LEU A 156 22.63 2.65 34.65
C LEU A 156 23.17 3.26 35.94
N LYS A 157 23.50 4.56 35.91
CA LYS A 157 23.81 5.31 37.13
C LYS A 157 22.52 5.86 37.75
N PRO A 158 22.44 6.05 39.09
CA PRO A 158 21.34 6.78 39.70
C PRO A 158 21.18 8.18 39.09
N GLY A 159 19.95 8.60 38.83
CA GLY A 159 19.63 9.85 38.15
C GLY A 159 19.64 9.70 36.63
N ASN A 160 20.24 10.65 35.92
CA ASN A 160 20.09 10.77 34.47
C ASN A 160 21.06 9.89 33.68
N ASN A 161 20.53 9.13 32.72
CA ASN A 161 21.28 8.33 31.76
C ASN A 161 20.89 8.73 30.34
N ASP A 162 21.86 9.09 29.51
CA ASP A 162 21.60 9.43 28.10
C ASP A 162 21.62 8.16 27.25
N LEU A 163 20.53 7.87 26.56
CA LEU A 163 20.41 6.77 25.62
C LEU A 163 20.31 7.34 24.21
N LEU A 164 21.23 6.91 23.34
CA LEU A 164 21.24 7.21 21.92
C LEU A 164 21.17 5.90 21.15
N LEU A 165 20.24 5.82 20.21
CA LEU A 165 20.15 4.77 19.21
C LEU A 165 20.45 5.38 17.84
N ARG A 166 21.08 4.61 16.97
CA ARG A 166 21.18 4.93 15.54
C ARG A 166 20.69 3.73 14.74
N MET A 167 19.68 3.94 13.92
CA MET A 167 19.25 3.00 12.89
C MET A 167 20.07 3.24 11.63
N ASP A 168 20.58 2.17 11.05
CA ASP A 168 21.40 2.16 9.84
C ASP A 168 20.73 1.26 8.80
N GLN A 169 20.61 1.71 7.54
CA GLN A 169 20.07 0.87 6.46
C GLN A 169 20.65 1.22 5.08
N ILE A 170 20.80 0.20 4.23
CA ILE A 170 21.13 0.37 2.81
C ILE A 170 19.87 0.09 1.99
N GLY A 171 19.26 1.15 1.49
CA GLY A 171 17.98 1.10 0.80
C GLY A 171 18.09 1.33 -0.70
N ILE A 172 17.17 0.70 -1.44
CA ILE A 172 16.77 1.02 -2.81
C ILE A 172 15.35 0.48 -2.99
N GLY A 173 14.44 1.30 -3.51
CA GLY A 173 13.00 1.05 -3.46
C GLY A 173 12.47 1.07 -2.02
N HIS A 174 11.49 0.21 -1.75
CA HIS A 174 10.90 0.03 -0.42
C HIS A 174 11.97 -0.35 0.60
N THR A 175 12.14 0.50 1.62
CA THR A 175 13.17 0.38 2.64
C THR A 175 12.55 0.54 4.02
N THR A 176 12.59 -0.51 4.82
CA THR A 176 12.03 -0.55 6.18
C THR A 176 13.04 -0.16 7.23
N MET A 177 12.62 0.64 8.21
CA MET A 177 13.45 1.09 9.33
C MET A 177 12.59 1.34 10.57
N CYS A 178 12.44 0.32 11.40
CA CYS A 178 11.70 0.40 12.66
C CYS A 178 12.55 -0.04 13.85
N VAL A 179 12.34 0.59 15.00
CA VAL A 179 12.92 0.18 16.28
C VAL A 179 11.95 0.42 17.45
N ALA A 180 11.91 -0.53 18.37
CA ALA A 180 11.31 -0.40 19.70
C ALA A 180 12.36 -0.73 20.78
N ALA A 181 12.24 -0.08 21.93
CA ALA A 181 13.13 -0.27 23.07
C ALA A 181 12.31 -0.38 24.36
N ARG A 182 12.49 -1.48 25.11
CA ARG A 182 11.78 -1.74 26.38
C ARG A 182 12.76 -2.01 27.50
N LEU A 183 12.51 -1.45 28.68
CA LEU A 183 13.32 -1.64 29.88
C LEU A 183 12.57 -2.49 30.90
N ASP A 184 13.20 -3.54 31.42
CA ASP A 184 12.71 -4.23 32.60
C ASP A 184 13.02 -3.38 33.83
N ALA A 185 12.01 -2.70 34.36
CA ALA A 185 12.12 -1.87 35.55
C ALA A 185 11.27 -2.40 36.72
N PRO A 186 11.69 -2.22 37.97
CA PRO A 186 10.88 -2.59 39.13
C PRO A 186 9.60 -1.75 39.21
N ALA A 187 8.44 -2.41 39.32
CA ALA A 187 7.13 -1.74 39.37
C ALA A 187 6.98 -0.72 40.52
N SER A 188 7.77 -0.86 41.59
CA SER A 188 7.73 0.03 42.75
C SER A 188 8.33 1.42 42.49
N ASN A 189 9.15 1.58 41.45
CA ASN A 189 9.73 2.88 41.06
C ASN A 189 10.16 2.86 39.57
N PRO A 190 9.26 3.11 38.62
CA PRO A 190 9.58 3.07 37.20
C PRO A 190 10.52 4.24 36.80
N PRO A 191 11.36 4.05 35.77
CA PRO A 191 12.15 5.14 35.22
C PRO A 191 11.25 6.19 34.59
N ARG A 192 11.75 7.42 34.49
CA ARG A 192 11.08 8.48 33.72
C ARG A 192 11.83 8.74 32.43
N ILE A 193 11.08 8.93 31.34
CA ILE A 193 11.61 9.32 30.04
C ILE A 193 11.59 10.84 29.98
N ASN A 194 12.76 11.46 29.84
CA ASN A 194 12.93 12.90 29.80
C ASN A 194 13.45 13.33 28.43
N VAL A 195 12.55 13.75 27.55
CA VAL A 195 12.90 14.23 26.21
C VAL A 195 13.32 15.70 26.31
N PRO A 196 14.57 16.08 26.01
CA PRO A 196 15.01 17.47 26.10
C PRO A 196 14.25 18.35 25.10
N THR A 197 13.75 19.51 25.54
CA THR A 197 12.97 20.42 24.70
C THR A 197 13.44 21.87 24.81
N VAL A 198 13.16 22.66 23.78
CA VAL A 198 13.45 24.11 23.73
C VAL A 198 12.42 24.96 24.46
N THR A 199 11.21 24.43 24.71
CA THR A 199 10.17 25.19 25.43
C THR A 199 10.50 25.32 26.90
N ASP A 200 10.30 26.51 27.46
CA ASP A 200 10.36 26.75 28.91
C ASP A 200 9.08 26.34 29.65
N GLN A 201 8.05 25.91 28.91
CA GLN A 201 6.73 25.49 29.40
C GLN A 201 6.40 24.03 29.00
N PRO A 202 7.21 23.04 29.43
CA PRO A 202 7.04 21.65 28.99
C PRO A 202 5.69 21.03 29.40
N GLN A 203 5.22 21.29 30.63
CA GLN A 203 3.93 20.77 31.09
C GLN A 203 2.76 21.30 30.25
N ARG A 204 2.78 22.60 29.96
CA ARG A 204 1.77 23.23 29.10
C ARG A 204 1.82 22.64 27.68
N ARG A 205 3.00 22.33 27.14
CA ARG A 205 3.12 21.65 25.84
C ARG A 205 2.44 20.28 25.85
N LEU A 206 2.67 19.47 26.88
CA LEU A 206 2.03 18.15 27.02
C LEU A 206 0.50 18.26 27.10
N GLU A 207 -0.02 19.28 27.79
CA GLU A 207 -1.45 19.56 27.86
C GLU A 207 -2.04 19.97 26.50
N TRP A 208 -1.25 20.54 25.59
CA TRP A 208 -1.68 20.88 24.23
C TRP A 208 -1.67 19.66 23.31
N GLU A 209 -0.58 18.89 23.31
CA GLU A 209 -0.47 17.66 22.51
C GLU A 209 -1.57 16.66 22.93
N ARG A 210 -1.81 16.51 24.24
CA ARG A 210 -2.93 15.71 24.74
C ARG A 210 -4.28 16.22 24.24
N ALA A 211 -4.51 17.54 24.24
CA ALA A 211 -5.77 18.11 23.78
C ALA A 211 -5.96 17.88 22.27
N PHE A 212 -4.92 18.09 21.45
CA PHE A 212 -4.98 17.84 20.01
C PHE A 212 -5.20 16.36 19.66
N GLY A 213 -4.76 15.42 20.50
CA GLY A 213 -5.05 13.99 20.32
C GLY A 213 -6.54 13.61 20.40
N TYR A 214 -7.42 14.53 20.80
CA TYR A 214 -8.89 14.35 20.76
C TYR A 214 -9.51 14.83 19.43
N ALA A 215 -8.68 15.28 18.48
CA ALA A 215 -9.13 15.66 17.15
C ALA A 215 -8.90 14.51 16.15
N TYR A 216 -9.76 14.44 15.13
CA TYR A 216 -9.66 13.44 14.06
C TYR A 216 -10.19 14.01 12.73
N MET A 217 -9.81 13.38 11.61
CA MET A 217 -10.38 13.68 10.29
C MET A 217 -11.73 12.99 10.14
N ASP A 218 -12.76 13.66 9.62
CA ASP A 218 -14.10 13.04 9.44
C ASP A 218 -14.08 11.85 8.47
N ARG A 219 -13.19 11.89 7.47
CA ARG A 219 -12.98 10.83 6.48
C ARG A 219 -11.50 10.55 6.21
N ALA A 220 -11.22 9.38 5.66
CA ALA A 220 -9.88 9.00 5.22
C ALA A 220 -9.53 9.58 3.84
N VAL A 221 -10.52 9.71 2.96
CA VAL A 221 -10.36 10.16 1.58
C VAL A 221 -11.28 11.33 1.30
N TYR A 222 -10.72 12.43 0.81
CA TYR A 222 -11.46 13.62 0.40
C TYR A 222 -11.45 13.72 -1.12
N THR A 223 -12.64 13.86 -1.70
CA THR A 223 -12.83 14.12 -3.12
C THR A 223 -12.80 15.63 -3.40
N ARG A 224 -12.78 16.02 -4.69
CA ARG A 224 -12.79 17.43 -5.09
C ARG A 224 -13.88 18.28 -4.41
N ASP A 225 -15.08 17.72 -4.24
CA ASP A 225 -16.26 18.45 -3.76
C ASP A 225 -16.35 18.42 -2.21
N ASP A 226 -15.45 17.69 -1.55
CA ASP A 226 -15.41 17.60 -0.09
C ASP A 226 -14.61 18.74 0.52
N GLN A 227 -15.16 19.33 1.58
CA GLN A 227 -14.43 20.27 2.41
C GLN A 227 -13.59 19.50 3.45
N ILE A 228 -12.33 19.89 3.65
CA ILE A 228 -11.47 19.25 4.65
C ILE A 228 -11.96 19.60 6.07
N LYS A 229 -12.21 18.59 6.91
CA LYS A 229 -12.75 18.78 8.26
C LYS A 229 -11.93 18.07 9.34
N VAL A 230 -11.60 18.83 10.39
CA VAL A 230 -11.03 18.31 11.64
C VAL A 230 -12.10 18.41 12.72
N ILE A 231 -12.48 17.28 13.30
CA ILE A 231 -13.51 17.21 14.36
C ILE A 231 -12.83 17.02 15.71
N CYS A 232 -13.18 17.87 16.68
CA CYS A 232 -12.79 17.70 18.08
C CYS A 232 -13.85 16.88 18.82
N ARG A 233 -13.46 15.81 19.50
CA ARG A 233 -14.40 15.01 20.32
C ARG A 233 -15.08 15.85 21.39
N LYS A 234 -16.29 15.42 21.82
CA LYS A 234 -17.10 16.09 22.85
C LYS A 234 -16.50 16.00 24.26
N ASP A 235 -15.59 15.08 24.49
CA ASP A 235 -14.89 14.86 25.76
C ASP A 235 -13.47 15.46 25.78
N MET A 236 -13.12 16.28 24.78
CA MET A 236 -11.86 17.01 24.76
C MET A 236 -11.65 17.79 26.08
N PRO A 237 -10.50 17.66 26.75
CA PRO A 237 -10.36 18.10 28.14
C PRO A 237 -10.40 19.63 28.33
N SER A 238 -10.04 20.41 27.31
CA SER A 238 -10.08 21.88 27.36
C SER A 238 -9.89 22.49 25.97
N TRP A 239 -10.27 23.77 25.82
CA TRP A 239 -10.13 24.46 24.54
C TRP A 239 -8.69 24.97 24.30
N ARG A 240 -8.29 25.10 23.03
CA ARG A 240 -6.99 25.63 22.58
C ARG A 240 -7.21 26.54 21.38
N HIS A 241 -6.55 27.70 21.34
CA HIS A 241 -6.47 28.51 20.13
C HIS A 241 -5.24 28.08 19.34
N GLY A 242 -5.38 27.79 18.04
CA GLY A 242 -4.29 27.27 17.23
C GLY A 242 -4.58 27.34 15.74
N VAL A 243 -3.87 26.51 14.98
CA VAL A 243 -3.96 26.43 13.53
C VAL A 243 -4.06 24.98 13.10
N VAL A 244 -4.91 24.72 12.11
CA VAL A 244 -4.89 23.51 11.29
C VAL A 244 -4.11 23.84 10.01
N ARG A 245 -2.99 23.19 9.80
CA ARG A 245 -2.16 23.34 8.59
C ARG A 245 -2.29 22.10 7.72
N LEU A 246 -2.64 22.28 6.46
CA LEU A 246 -2.71 21.20 5.48
C LEU A 246 -1.42 21.18 4.67
N GLU A 247 -0.68 20.08 4.72
CA GLU A 247 0.61 19.95 4.06
C GLU A 247 0.86 18.53 3.53
N LYS A 248 1.75 18.42 2.54
CA LYS A 248 2.28 17.12 2.09
C LYS A 248 3.26 16.56 3.15
N PRO A 249 3.53 15.25 3.15
CA PRO A 249 4.53 14.64 4.05
C PRO A 249 5.92 15.30 3.99
N ASP A 250 6.30 15.83 2.81
CA ASP A 250 7.55 16.57 2.58
C ASP A 250 7.57 17.99 3.19
N GLY A 251 6.48 18.43 3.82
CA GLY A 251 6.36 19.72 4.51
C GLY A 251 5.88 20.87 3.62
N ARG A 252 5.55 20.66 2.34
CA ARG A 252 4.92 21.70 1.50
C ARG A 252 3.52 22.03 2.00
N ILE A 253 3.29 23.30 2.31
CA ILE A 253 2.04 23.81 2.92
C ILE A 253 1.09 24.33 1.84
N TYR A 254 -0.18 23.94 1.92
CA TYR A 254 -1.23 24.34 0.97
C TYR A 254 -2.33 25.20 1.58
N ALA A 255 -2.61 25.03 2.89
CA ALA A 255 -3.56 25.88 3.59
C ALA A 255 -3.26 25.97 5.09
N GLU A 256 -3.66 27.09 5.69
CA GLU A 256 -3.64 27.32 7.13
C GLU A 256 -4.98 27.89 7.57
N THR A 257 -5.60 27.26 8.56
CA THR A 257 -6.88 27.68 9.14
C THR A 257 -6.68 27.98 10.62
N ILE A 258 -6.87 29.25 11.01
CA ILE A 258 -6.88 29.64 12.43
C ILE A 258 -8.15 29.09 13.06
N ALA A 259 -8.01 28.36 14.16
CA ALA A 259 -9.11 27.63 14.77
C ALA A 259 -9.09 27.71 16.29
N THR A 260 -10.27 27.52 16.89
CA THR A 260 -10.39 27.27 18.33
C THR A 260 -10.84 25.83 18.52
N PHE A 261 -9.90 24.97 18.89
CA PHE A 261 -10.17 23.59 19.25
C PHE A 261 -10.95 23.59 20.57
N LYS A 262 -12.19 23.11 20.58
CA LYS A 262 -13.03 23.01 21.78
C LYS A 262 -13.92 21.76 21.66
N PRO A 263 -14.51 21.28 22.77
CA PRO A 263 -15.32 20.06 22.75
C PRO A 263 -16.44 20.10 21.69
N GLY A 264 -16.46 19.13 20.79
CA GLY A 264 -17.46 19.01 19.73
C GLY A 264 -17.29 19.96 18.53
N GLU A 265 -16.20 20.73 18.47
CA GLU A 265 -15.98 21.66 17.35
C GLU A 265 -15.71 20.93 16.04
N VAL A 266 -16.27 21.45 14.95
CA VAL A 266 -15.92 21.06 13.58
C VAL A 266 -15.17 22.22 12.95
N ILE A 267 -13.88 22.00 12.68
CA ILE A 267 -13.00 22.98 12.04
C ILE A 267 -12.99 22.66 10.54
N GLU A 268 -13.53 23.58 9.76
CA GLU A 268 -13.61 23.46 8.30
C GLU A 268 -12.49 24.26 7.63
N SER A 269 -11.86 23.68 6.62
CA SER A 269 -10.77 24.29 5.84
C SER A 269 -11.20 24.41 4.37
N ILE A 270 -10.23 24.44 3.45
CA ILE A 270 -10.43 24.48 2.00
C ILE A 270 -11.04 23.18 1.46
N TYR A 271 -11.44 23.19 0.18
CA TYR A 271 -11.95 22.01 -0.52
C TYR A 271 -10.84 21.12 -1.06
N GLY A 272 -11.12 19.82 -1.24
CA GLY A 272 -10.20 18.84 -1.77
C GLY A 272 -9.63 19.20 -3.14
N VAL A 273 -10.41 19.86 -4.01
CA VAL A 273 -9.95 20.34 -5.33
C VAL A 273 -8.83 21.37 -5.28
N GLN A 274 -8.64 22.02 -4.13
CA GLN A 274 -7.59 23.01 -3.91
C GLN A 274 -6.31 22.37 -3.35
N LEU A 275 -6.32 21.06 -3.13
CA LEU A 275 -5.20 20.28 -2.63
C LEU A 275 -4.67 19.36 -3.73
N PRO A 276 -3.38 19.02 -3.68
CA PRO A 276 -2.80 18.06 -4.61
C PRO A 276 -3.35 16.66 -4.34
N TYR A 277 -3.42 15.83 -5.38
CA TYR A 277 -3.70 14.40 -5.24
C TYR A 277 -2.70 13.71 -4.32
N GLY A 278 -3.18 12.72 -3.58
CA GLY A 278 -2.36 11.79 -2.80
C GLY A 278 -2.46 12.02 -1.29
N VAL A 279 -1.45 11.51 -0.58
CA VAL A 279 -1.40 11.57 0.89
C VAL A 279 -1.06 12.99 1.35
N MET A 280 -1.83 13.46 2.33
CA MET A 280 -1.73 14.75 2.98
C MET A 280 -1.76 14.56 4.50
N ARG A 281 -1.37 15.58 5.25
CA ARG A 281 -1.54 15.63 6.70
C ARG A 281 -2.16 16.95 7.14
N ALA A 282 -3.06 16.86 8.11
CA ALA A 282 -3.52 18.00 8.89
C ALA A 282 -2.65 18.09 10.15
N VAL A 283 -1.81 19.12 10.22
CA VAL A 283 -0.93 19.40 11.35
C VAL A 283 -1.63 20.40 12.27
N LEU A 284 -1.97 19.95 13.48
CA LEU A 284 -2.57 20.75 14.53
C LEU A 284 -1.45 21.36 15.36
N MET A 285 -1.40 22.69 15.42
CA MET A 285 -0.32 23.40 16.10
C MET A 285 -0.80 24.69 16.78
N PRO A 286 -0.04 25.21 17.75
CA PRO A 286 -0.21 26.57 18.25
C PRO A 286 -0.12 27.62 17.15
N PRO A 287 -0.59 28.86 17.43
CA PRO A 287 -0.38 29.98 16.52
C PRO A 287 1.11 30.10 16.15
N PRO A 288 1.45 30.47 14.90
CA PRO A 288 2.83 30.50 14.43
C PRO A 288 3.81 31.25 15.35
N GLY A 289 3.41 32.40 15.92
CA GLY A 289 4.26 33.14 16.86
C GLY A 289 4.59 32.34 18.14
N ASN A 290 3.63 31.58 18.67
CA ASN A 290 3.91 30.67 19.80
C ASN A 290 4.80 29.50 19.38
N TYR A 291 4.54 28.94 18.20
CA TYR A 291 5.24 27.75 17.73
C TYR A 291 6.71 28.04 17.37
N TYR A 292 6.97 29.14 16.67
CA TYR A 292 8.29 29.52 16.16
C TYR A 292 9.02 30.47 17.11
N ASP A 293 8.41 31.60 17.50
CA ASP A 293 9.10 32.66 18.26
C ASP A 293 9.29 32.25 19.73
N LEU A 294 8.23 31.69 20.35
CA LEU A 294 8.29 31.16 21.72
C LEU A 294 8.77 29.70 21.79
N ARG A 295 9.09 29.08 20.64
CA ARG A 295 9.60 27.70 20.54
C ARG A 295 8.74 26.68 21.31
N PHE A 296 7.41 26.87 21.32
CA PHE A 296 6.51 26.03 22.11
C PHE A 296 6.29 24.63 21.51
N ARG A 297 6.49 24.47 20.18
CA ARG A 297 6.63 23.22 19.40
C ARG A 297 5.61 22.07 19.62
N ALA A 298 4.51 22.29 20.33
CA ALA A 298 3.39 21.34 20.40
C ALA A 298 2.85 21.06 18.99
N ARG A 299 2.67 19.79 18.63
CA ARG A 299 2.04 19.41 17.35
C ARG A 299 1.31 18.08 17.43
N HIS A 300 0.31 17.89 16.57
CA HIS A 300 -0.33 16.60 16.33
C HIS A 300 -0.64 16.45 14.84
N GLU A 301 -0.44 15.25 14.28
CA GLU A 301 -0.58 15.01 12.84
C GLU A 301 -1.71 14.02 12.58
N LEU A 302 -2.60 14.38 11.66
CA LEU A 302 -3.72 13.54 11.23
C LEU A 302 -3.60 13.28 9.72
N PRO A 303 -3.31 12.04 9.28
CA PRO A 303 -3.18 11.73 7.86
C PRO A 303 -4.55 11.67 7.18
N PHE A 304 -4.59 12.03 5.89
CA PHE A 304 -5.72 11.82 4.99
C PHE A 304 -5.22 11.75 3.55
N ALA A 305 -6.08 11.32 2.62
CA ALA A 305 -5.78 11.31 1.20
C ALA A 305 -6.74 12.21 0.42
N VAL A 306 -6.26 12.75 -0.70
CA VAL A 306 -7.05 13.60 -1.61
C VAL A 306 -7.08 12.97 -3.00
N THR A 307 -8.25 12.99 -3.62
CA THR A 307 -8.45 12.66 -5.04
C THR A 307 -9.33 13.72 -5.70
N ASP A 308 -8.78 14.45 -6.65
CA ASP A 308 -9.45 15.55 -7.35
C ASP A 308 -10.13 15.10 -8.66
N PHE A 309 -9.83 13.88 -9.13
CA PHE A 309 -10.43 13.29 -10.32
C PHE A 309 -11.95 13.13 -10.20
N ARG A 310 -12.65 13.40 -11.31
CA ARG A 310 -14.10 13.21 -11.39
C ARG A 310 -14.43 11.72 -11.43
N TYR A 311 -15.48 11.33 -10.69
CA TYR A 311 -15.97 9.96 -10.67
C TYR A 311 -17.24 9.83 -11.49
N ALA A 312 -17.26 8.84 -12.38
CA ALA A 312 -18.41 8.49 -13.19
C ALA A 312 -19.08 7.25 -12.59
N THR A 313 -20.28 7.43 -12.01
CA THR A 313 -21.13 6.32 -11.52
C THR A 313 -21.97 5.69 -12.63
N GLU A 314 -22.01 6.33 -13.80
CA GLU A 314 -22.67 5.89 -15.03
C GLU A 314 -21.67 5.97 -16.20
N VAL A 315 -21.96 5.27 -17.29
CA VAL A 315 -21.08 5.25 -18.46
C VAL A 315 -21.07 6.64 -19.10
N VAL A 316 -19.90 7.29 -19.12
CA VAL A 316 -19.73 8.63 -19.71
C VAL A 316 -18.71 8.59 -20.85
N GLY A 317 -19.06 9.17 -22.01
CA GLY A 317 -18.19 9.33 -23.17
C GLY A 317 -17.96 8.05 -23.98
N GLY A 318 -17.56 8.18 -25.25
CA GLY A 318 -17.03 7.08 -26.06
C GLY A 318 -15.59 6.72 -25.68
N PHE A 319 -15.04 5.65 -26.27
CA PHE A 319 -13.64 5.28 -26.02
C PHE A 319 -12.67 6.42 -26.38
N ASP A 320 -12.85 7.06 -27.53
CA ASP A 320 -11.99 8.15 -28.00
C ASP A 320 -12.06 9.39 -27.09
N ASP A 321 -13.26 9.74 -26.60
CA ASP A 321 -13.43 10.86 -25.66
C ASP A 321 -12.63 10.61 -24.37
N ARG A 322 -12.73 9.39 -23.86
CA ARG A 322 -12.04 8.95 -22.64
C ARG A 322 -10.53 8.83 -22.86
N LEU A 323 -10.09 8.40 -24.04
CA LEU A 323 -8.67 8.42 -24.41
C LEU A 323 -8.11 9.84 -24.37
N ILE A 324 -8.82 10.81 -24.95
CA ILE A 324 -8.39 12.22 -24.92
C ILE A 324 -8.33 12.72 -23.47
N GLU A 325 -9.34 12.42 -22.66
CA GLU A 325 -9.36 12.74 -21.23
C GLU A 325 -8.15 12.13 -20.50
N LEU A 326 -7.86 10.84 -20.70
CA LEU A 326 -6.70 10.16 -20.13
C LEU A 326 -5.39 10.87 -20.47
N MET A 327 -5.16 11.24 -21.73
CA MET A 327 -3.92 11.91 -22.13
C MET A 327 -3.80 13.31 -21.51
N GLN A 328 -4.92 14.04 -21.40
CA GLN A 328 -4.97 15.36 -20.76
C GLN A 328 -4.69 15.31 -19.25
N GLU A 329 -5.10 14.24 -18.58
CA GLU A 329 -4.77 14.01 -17.17
C GLU A 329 -3.32 13.52 -17.01
N THR A 330 -2.87 12.60 -17.86
CA THR A 330 -1.51 12.04 -17.80
C THR A 330 -0.43 13.11 -17.95
N GLN A 331 -0.61 14.08 -18.85
CA GLN A 331 0.38 15.15 -19.04
C GLN A 331 0.54 16.09 -17.84
N ARG A 332 -0.40 16.08 -16.87
CA ARG A 332 -0.28 16.83 -15.60
C ARG A 332 0.46 16.04 -14.51
N SER A 333 0.79 14.78 -14.76
CA SER A 333 1.38 13.91 -13.75
C SER A 333 2.85 14.24 -13.46
N GLU A 334 3.34 13.76 -12.31
CA GLU A 334 4.75 13.85 -11.93
C GLU A 334 5.63 12.79 -12.65
N ASP A 335 5.03 11.86 -13.41
CA ASP A 335 5.76 10.86 -14.20
C ASP A 335 6.27 11.50 -15.50
N ILE A 336 7.59 11.66 -15.58
CA ILE A 336 8.19 12.46 -16.63
C ILE A 336 8.01 11.82 -18.00
N VAL A 337 8.24 10.51 -18.14
CA VAL A 337 8.29 9.88 -19.47
C VAL A 337 6.90 9.76 -20.06
N TYR A 338 5.92 9.30 -19.29
CA TYR A 338 4.55 9.13 -19.78
C TYR A 338 3.82 10.45 -19.95
N ALA A 339 4.12 11.49 -19.15
CA ALA A 339 3.58 12.83 -19.37
C ALA A 339 4.02 13.39 -20.73
N GLU A 340 5.31 13.26 -21.09
CA GLU A 340 5.81 13.70 -22.40
C GLU A 340 5.26 12.83 -23.55
N LEU A 341 5.14 11.51 -23.35
CA LEU A 341 4.50 10.62 -24.32
C LEU A 341 3.04 11.02 -24.59
N ALA A 342 2.27 11.38 -23.56
CA ALA A 342 0.90 11.83 -23.68
C ALA A 342 0.80 13.15 -24.46
N LYS A 343 1.70 14.12 -24.21
CA LYS A 343 1.78 15.36 -25.00
C LYS A 343 2.08 15.09 -26.47
N MET A 344 3.02 14.18 -26.77
CA MET A 344 3.33 13.79 -28.16
C MET A 344 2.12 13.15 -28.83
N ALA A 345 1.40 12.27 -28.13
CA ALA A 345 0.18 11.64 -28.63
C ALA A 345 -0.95 12.63 -28.92
N LEU A 346 -1.06 13.70 -28.12
CA LEU A 346 -1.99 14.82 -28.34
C LEU A 346 -1.54 15.79 -29.45
N GLY A 347 -0.35 15.58 -30.03
CA GLY A 347 0.24 16.49 -31.01
C GLY A 347 0.71 17.82 -30.41
N TRP A 348 0.90 17.88 -29.09
CA TRP A 348 1.29 19.06 -28.33
C TRP A 348 2.82 19.27 -28.33
N TRP A 349 3.41 19.25 -29.52
CA TRP A 349 4.87 19.30 -29.72
C TRP A 349 5.56 20.51 -29.09
N GLU A 350 4.89 21.66 -29.04
CA GLU A 350 5.43 22.90 -28.43
C GLU A 350 5.50 22.84 -26.89
N MET A 351 4.80 21.89 -26.26
CA MET A 351 4.77 21.73 -24.80
C MET A 351 5.71 20.64 -24.30
N ILE A 352 6.49 20.04 -25.20
CA ILE A 352 7.45 18.98 -24.86
C ILE A 352 8.59 19.56 -24.04
N ASP A 353 8.79 19.04 -22.83
CA ASP A 353 9.90 19.44 -21.96
C ASP A 353 11.09 18.50 -22.15
N VAL A 354 11.98 18.90 -23.06
CA VAL A 354 13.25 18.19 -23.35
C VAL A 354 14.11 18.05 -22.09
N LYS A 355 14.12 19.03 -21.19
CA LYS A 355 14.93 18.98 -19.97
C LYS A 355 14.36 17.98 -18.97
N ALA A 356 13.04 17.95 -18.82
CA ALA A 356 12.38 16.93 -18.02
C ALA A 356 12.70 15.54 -18.59
N LEU A 357 12.53 15.31 -19.90
CA LEU A 357 12.82 13.99 -20.47
C LEU A 357 14.29 13.56 -20.29
N ARG A 358 15.26 14.48 -20.41
CA ARG A 358 16.66 14.21 -20.08
C ARG A 358 16.85 13.78 -18.62
N LYS A 359 16.14 14.41 -17.68
CA LYS A 359 16.11 13.96 -16.28
C LYS A 359 15.56 12.54 -16.16
N GLY A 360 14.48 12.20 -16.87
CA GLY A 360 13.96 10.82 -16.92
C GLY A 360 15.00 9.82 -17.45
N ILE A 361 15.71 10.16 -18.52
CA ILE A 361 16.81 9.37 -19.08
C ILE A 361 17.95 9.19 -18.08
N GLU A 362 18.33 10.24 -17.35
CA GLU A 362 19.37 10.16 -16.32
C GLU A 362 18.97 9.21 -15.18
N ARG A 363 17.71 9.25 -14.73
CA ARG A 363 17.19 8.32 -13.70
C ARG A 363 17.32 6.87 -14.15
N ILE A 364 16.92 6.56 -15.39
CA ILE A 364 17.06 5.21 -15.98
C ILE A 364 18.53 4.79 -16.02
N ARG A 365 19.42 5.68 -16.49
CA ARG A 365 20.87 5.40 -16.58
C ARG A 365 21.51 5.20 -15.21
N ASN A 366 20.98 5.85 -14.18
CA ASN A 366 21.41 5.68 -12.79
C ASN A 366 20.83 4.43 -12.13
N GLY A 367 20.01 3.63 -12.83
CA GLY A 367 19.36 2.44 -12.28
C GLY A 367 18.53 2.75 -11.04
N GLU A 368 17.80 3.87 -11.07
CA GLU A 368 16.88 4.21 -9.99
C GLU A 368 15.69 3.23 -9.95
N ALA A 369 15.17 2.97 -8.75
CA ALA A 369 13.95 2.20 -8.57
C ALA A 369 12.76 2.89 -9.26
N GLY A 370 11.86 2.09 -9.83
CA GLY A 370 10.69 2.50 -10.58
C GLY A 370 10.96 2.93 -12.03
N THR A 371 12.19 2.85 -12.53
CA THR A 371 12.55 3.32 -13.87
C THR A 371 12.40 2.29 -14.99
N LEU A 372 12.11 1.02 -14.69
CA LEU A 372 11.88 0.02 -15.75
C LEU A 372 10.66 0.38 -16.61
N ALA A 373 9.62 0.92 -15.98
CA ALA A 373 8.45 1.41 -16.70
C ALA A 373 8.76 2.68 -17.51
N ASP A 374 9.63 3.56 -16.99
CA ASP A 374 10.14 4.73 -17.71
C ASP A 374 10.93 4.31 -18.95
N LEU A 375 11.75 3.23 -18.88
CA LEU A 375 12.44 2.66 -20.04
C LEU A 375 11.45 2.14 -21.09
N LEU A 376 10.40 1.43 -20.69
CA LEU A 376 9.35 0.98 -21.61
C LEU A 376 8.71 2.18 -22.34
N GLY A 377 8.35 3.23 -21.59
CA GLY A 377 7.82 4.48 -22.15
C GLY A 377 8.80 5.16 -23.10
N LEU A 378 10.10 5.17 -22.79
CA LEU A 378 11.15 5.75 -23.63
C LEU A 378 11.31 4.99 -24.95
N LEU A 379 11.25 3.66 -24.90
CA LEU A 379 11.22 2.80 -26.09
C LEU A 379 9.97 3.08 -26.93
N ALA A 380 8.80 3.23 -26.29
CA ALA A 380 7.58 3.60 -26.97
C ALA A 380 7.70 4.98 -27.66
N ILE A 381 8.22 6.00 -26.98
CA ILE A 381 8.52 7.32 -27.57
C ILE A 381 9.42 7.15 -28.80
N ARG A 382 10.54 6.43 -28.65
CA ARG A 382 11.53 6.28 -29.73
C ARG A 382 10.94 5.54 -30.93
N ILE A 383 10.14 4.50 -30.73
CA ILE A 383 9.54 3.73 -31.83
C ILE A 383 8.40 4.50 -32.51
N ARG A 384 7.54 5.15 -31.73
CA ARG A 384 6.29 5.74 -32.22
C ARG A 384 6.45 7.17 -32.72
N MET A 385 7.26 7.96 -32.02
CA MET A 385 7.25 9.42 -32.15
C MET A 385 8.46 9.96 -32.93
N SER A 386 9.58 9.23 -32.99
CA SER A 386 10.83 9.78 -33.55
C SER A 386 10.82 10.01 -35.08
N SER A 387 9.83 9.49 -35.80
CA SER A 387 9.65 9.73 -37.24
C SER A 387 8.88 11.01 -37.55
N TYR A 388 8.25 11.65 -36.57
CA TYR A 388 7.56 12.92 -36.76
C TYR A 388 8.57 14.05 -36.93
N GLU A 389 8.34 14.94 -37.90
CA GLU A 389 9.24 16.07 -38.21
C GLU A 389 9.47 16.99 -36.99
N ARG A 390 8.48 17.11 -36.11
CA ARG A 390 8.52 17.95 -34.90
C ARG A 390 9.08 17.24 -33.67
N PHE A 391 9.49 15.98 -33.79
CA PHE A 391 10.16 15.30 -32.69
C PHE A 391 11.49 16.00 -32.37
N PRO A 392 11.83 16.23 -31.09
CA PRO A 392 13.10 16.87 -30.75
C PRO A 392 14.28 15.94 -31.08
N ALA A 393 14.84 16.09 -32.28
CA ALA A 393 15.89 15.22 -32.81
C ALA A 393 17.17 15.20 -31.93
N GLU A 394 17.37 16.25 -31.13
CA GLU A 394 18.48 16.33 -30.16
C GLU A 394 18.39 15.30 -29.02
N LEU A 395 17.22 14.70 -28.76
CA LEU A 395 17.04 13.67 -27.75
C LEU A 395 17.47 12.28 -28.25
N VAL A 396 17.52 12.07 -29.56
CA VAL A 396 17.80 10.76 -30.14
C VAL A 396 19.11 10.16 -29.64
N PRO A 397 20.25 10.89 -29.60
CA PRO A 397 21.50 10.33 -29.09
C PRO A 397 21.43 9.95 -27.60
N ASP A 398 20.74 10.76 -26.78
CA ASP A 398 20.58 10.51 -25.34
C ASP A 398 19.74 9.25 -25.09
N ILE A 399 18.65 9.10 -25.85
CA ILE A 399 17.77 7.93 -25.82
C ILE A 399 18.51 6.67 -26.28
N ASP A 400 19.18 6.73 -27.44
CA ASP A 400 19.90 5.59 -28.02
C ASP A 400 21.00 5.11 -27.06
N LYS A 401 21.76 6.04 -26.45
CA LYS A 401 22.79 5.72 -25.44
C LYS A 401 22.19 5.12 -24.17
N CYS A 402 21.03 5.61 -23.73
CA CYS A 402 20.32 5.06 -22.58
C CYS A 402 19.91 3.60 -22.83
N ILE A 403 19.27 3.33 -23.97
CA ILE A 403 18.76 2.00 -24.32
C ILE A 403 19.89 0.99 -24.50
N LEU A 404 20.97 1.36 -25.19
CA LEU A 404 22.15 0.49 -25.42
C LEU A 404 23.02 0.29 -24.18
N GLY A 405 22.94 1.22 -23.22
CA GLY A 405 23.69 1.19 -21.96
C GLY A 405 22.95 0.55 -20.79
N PHE A 406 21.66 0.25 -20.93
CA PHE A 406 20.84 -0.33 -19.86
C PHE A 406 21.21 -1.79 -19.59
N ASP A 407 21.13 -2.20 -18.32
CA ASP A 407 21.35 -3.57 -17.89
C ASP A 407 20.05 -4.39 -17.99
N TYR A 408 19.94 -5.21 -19.04
CA TYR A 408 18.78 -6.09 -19.24
C TYR A 408 18.89 -7.43 -18.50
N SER A 409 19.91 -7.63 -17.65
CA SER A 409 20.13 -8.87 -16.90
C SER A 409 19.51 -8.83 -15.50
N GLN A 410 19.58 -7.70 -14.81
CA GLN A 410 19.02 -7.49 -13.48
C GLN A 410 18.51 -6.05 -13.31
N HIS A 411 17.41 -5.86 -12.59
CA HIS A 411 16.89 -4.53 -12.26
C HIS A 411 16.08 -4.54 -10.96
N ALA A 412 16.07 -3.41 -10.24
CA ALA A 412 15.34 -3.21 -8.98
C ALA A 412 13.85 -3.57 -9.04
N ASP A 413 13.27 -3.32 -10.20
CA ASP A 413 11.83 -3.43 -10.44
C ASP A 413 11.42 -4.86 -10.83
N VAL A 414 12.38 -5.79 -10.97
CA VAL A 414 12.11 -7.20 -11.27
C VAL A 414 11.99 -7.97 -9.94
N HIS A 415 10.91 -7.70 -9.24
CA HIS A 415 10.54 -8.34 -7.98
C HIS A 415 9.11 -8.92 -8.00
N CYS A 416 8.46 -8.87 -9.16
CA CYS A 416 7.15 -9.47 -9.46
C CYS A 416 7.04 -9.82 -10.95
N GLU A 417 6.04 -10.63 -11.28
CA GLU A 417 5.74 -11.13 -12.63
C GLU A 417 5.51 -10.00 -13.66
N ALA A 418 4.89 -8.87 -13.26
CA ALA A 418 4.73 -7.72 -14.14
C ALA A 418 6.09 -7.07 -14.51
N GLY A 419 7.01 -6.99 -13.55
CA GLY A 419 8.37 -6.50 -13.77
C GLY A 419 9.19 -7.41 -14.70
N GLU A 420 9.04 -8.73 -14.57
CA GLU A 420 9.66 -9.71 -15.47
C GLU A 420 9.21 -9.52 -16.92
N LEU A 421 7.90 -9.45 -17.17
CA LEU A 421 7.38 -9.23 -18.52
C LEU A 421 7.82 -7.87 -19.06
N MET A 422 7.82 -6.83 -18.23
CA MET A 422 8.23 -5.49 -18.65
C MET A 422 9.71 -5.46 -19.05
N LEU A 423 10.59 -6.17 -18.33
CA LEU A 423 11.99 -6.32 -18.71
C LEU A 423 12.13 -7.06 -20.05
N LEU A 424 11.38 -8.15 -20.24
CA LEU A 424 11.36 -8.89 -21.50
C LEU A 424 10.85 -8.02 -22.66
N ALA A 425 9.79 -7.23 -22.44
CA ALA A 425 9.27 -6.30 -23.43
C ALA A 425 10.32 -5.24 -23.80
N CYS A 426 10.96 -4.61 -22.82
CA CYS A 426 12.04 -3.64 -23.07
C CYS A 426 13.17 -4.27 -23.88
N ARG A 427 13.60 -5.48 -23.52
CA ARG A 427 14.68 -6.21 -24.17
C ARG A 427 14.35 -6.59 -25.62
N ILE A 428 13.13 -7.05 -25.89
CA ILE A 428 12.66 -7.35 -27.25
C ILE A 428 12.64 -6.08 -28.11
N LEU A 429 12.06 -5.00 -27.59
CA LEU A 429 11.90 -3.73 -28.30
C LEU A 429 13.26 -3.06 -28.57
N ALA A 430 14.17 -3.07 -27.60
CA ALA A 430 15.53 -2.57 -27.79
C ALA A 430 16.29 -3.41 -28.83
N GLY A 431 16.29 -4.74 -28.68
CA GLY A 431 17.02 -5.64 -29.57
C GLY A 431 16.53 -5.60 -31.03
N GLN A 432 15.23 -5.37 -31.26
CA GLN A 432 14.70 -5.21 -32.63
C GLN A 432 15.03 -3.85 -33.28
N MET A 433 15.29 -2.83 -32.48
CA MET A 433 15.66 -1.49 -32.94
C MET A 433 17.14 -1.43 -33.31
N TYR A 434 18.01 -1.93 -32.43
CA TYR A 434 19.46 -1.87 -32.60
C TYR A 434 20.05 -3.24 -32.96
N ALA A 435 19.46 -3.87 -33.99
CA ALA A 435 19.73 -5.28 -34.34
C ALA A 435 21.21 -5.62 -34.59
N THR A 436 22.00 -4.66 -35.08
CA THR A 436 23.43 -4.83 -35.40
C THR A 436 24.38 -4.29 -34.33
N GLU A 437 23.88 -3.49 -33.39
CA GLU A 437 24.69 -2.89 -32.34
C GLU A 437 24.92 -3.88 -31.20
N ASN A 438 26.03 -3.71 -30.49
CA ASN A 438 26.30 -4.45 -29.26
C ASN A 438 25.82 -3.66 -28.05
N PHE A 439 25.12 -4.34 -27.16
CA PHE A 439 24.68 -3.78 -25.89
C PHE A 439 25.86 -3.69 -24.92
N THR A 440 25.98 -2.55 -24.22
CA THR A 440 27.20 -2.22 -23.47
C THR A 440 27.45 -3.18 -22.31
N VAL A 441 26.38 -3.57 -21.60
CA VAL A 441 26.47 -4.41 -20.41
C VAL A 441 26.60 -5.89 -20.77
N SER A 442 25.69 -6.41 -21.61
CA SER A 442 25.68 -7.83 -21.96
C SER A 442 26.69 -8.22 -23.03
N THR A 443 27.22 -7.26 -23.79
CA THR A 443 28.08 -7.43 -24.98
C THR A 443 27.44 -8.17 -26.16
N LEU A 444 26.16 -8.55 -26.05
CA LEU A 444 25.43 -9.24 -27.10
C LEU A 444 24.97 -8.25 -28.18
N SER A 445 24.89 -8.73 -29.42
CA SER A 445 24.25 -7.95 -30.48
C SER A 445 22.73 -7.86 -30.25
N GLY A 446 22.08 -6.79 -30.72
CA GLY A 446 20.62 -6.64 -30.58
C GLY A 446 19.81 -7.80 -31.16
N ARG A 447 20.29 -8.46 -32.23
CA ARG A 447 19.70 -9.71 -32.74
C ARG A 447 19.73 -10.86 -31.73
N GLN A 448 20.84 -11.03 -31.03
CA GLN A 448 20.99 -12.06 -30.00
C GLN A 448 20.14 -11.73 -28.78
N GLU A 449 20.10 -10.47 -28.36
CA GLU A 449 19.24 -10.00 -27.26
C GLU A 449 17.77 -10.28 -27.54
N ARG A 450 17.29 -9.84 -28.71
CA ARG A 450 15.91 -10.05 -29.15
C ARG A 450 15.56 -11.54 -29.21
N SER A 451 16.41 -12.36 -29.82
CA SER A 451 16.13 -13.80 -30.00
C SER A 451 16.01 -14.52 -28.64
N ARG A 452 16.89 -14.21 -27.68
CA ARG A 452 16.80 -14.76 -26.32
C ARG A 452 15.54 -14.29 -25.61
N ALA A 453 15.24 -12.99 -25.69
CA ALA A 453 14.09 -12.40 -25.02
C ALA A 453 12.75 -12.88 -25.59
N GLU A 454 12.63 -13.03 -26.91
CA GLU A 454 11.42 -13.56 -27.56
C GLU A 454 11.14 -15.00 -27.13
N LYS A 455 12.18 -15.85 -27.01
CA LYS A 455 12.01 -17.22 -26.51
C LYS A 455 11.46 -17.23 -25.08
N LEU A 456 12.08 -16.46 -24.19
CA LEU A 456 11.65 -16.35 -22.79
C LEU A 456 10.25 -15.76 -22.68
N ALA A 457 9.92 -14.74 -23.48
CA ALA A 457 8.59 -14.13 -23.48
C ALA A 457 7.51 -15.09 -23.98
N VAL A 458 7.77 -15.92 -24.98
CA VAL A 458 6.80 -16.94 -25.42
C VAL A 458 6.53 -17.95 -24.31
N GLU A 459 7.59 -18.48 -23.68
CA GLU A 459 7.45 -19.42 -22.55
C GLU A 459 6.68 -18.78 -21.39
N TRP A 460 7.01 -17.53 -21.04
CA TRP A 460 6.37 -16.76 -19.99
C TRP A 460 4.89 -16.48 -20.28
N LEU A 461 4.57 -15.94 -21.47
CA LEU A 461 3.20 -15.58 -21.86
C LEU A 461 2.29 -16.81 -21.92
N SER A 462 2.77 -17.92 -22.49
CA SER A 462 2.02 -19.18 -22.51
C SER A 462 1.81 -19.73 -21.11
N HIS A 463 2.86 -19.74 -20.26
CA HIS A 463 2.73 -20.22 -18.89
C HIS A 463 1.65 -19.46 -18.12
N HIS A 464 1.73 -18.13 -18.05
CA HIS A 464 0.76 -17.30 -17.33
C HIS A 464 -0.62 -17.25 -18.03
N GLY A 465 -0.67 -17.49 -19.34
CA GLY A 465 -1.91 -17.76 -20.06
C GLY A 465 -2.62 -19.02 -19.54
N GLN A 466 -1.88 -20.08 -19.26
CA GLN A 466 -2.43 -21.36 -18.81
C GLN A 466 -2.72 -21.42 -17.30
N THR A 467 -1.96 -20.69 -16.48
CA THR A 467 -2.00 -20.82 -15.01
C THR A 467 -2.39 -19.56 -14.25
N GLY A 468 -2.40 -18.38 -14.90
CA GLY A 468 -2.54 -17.11 -14.19
C GLY A 468 -1.25 -16.70 -13.47
N PHE A 469 -1.36 -15.91 -12.40
CA PHE A 469 -0.21 -15.33 -11.71
C PHE A 469 -0.07 -15.86 -10.27
N ASN A 470 1.16 -15.96 -9.78
CA ASN A 470 1.44 -16.30 -8.39
C ASN A 470 1.13 -15.11 -7.46
N THR A 471 1.45 -13.90 -7.90
CA THR A 471 1.04 -12.65 -7.26
C THR A 471 -0.22 -12.15 -7.98
N TRP A 472 -1.36 -12.74 -7.64
CA TRP A 472 -2.62 -12.51 -8.36
C TRP A 472 -3.09 -11.05 -8.27
N ASN A 473 -3.75 -10.57 -9.33
CA ASN A 473 -4.49 -9.29 -9.37
C ASN A 473 -3.74 -8.08 -8.80
N THR A 474 -2.41 -8.02 -8.97
CA THR A 474 -1.59 -6.86 -8.61
C THR A 474 -0.84 -6.34 -9.82
N ASP A 475 -0.31 -5.12 -9.72
CA ASP A 475 0.53 -4.49 -10.74
C ASP A 475 -0.07 -4.51 -12.15
N THR A 476 -1.41 -4.54 -12.22
CA THR A 476 -2.17 -4.71 -13.47
C THR A 476 -1.90 -3.57 -14.45
N ASP A 477 -1.66 -2.35 -13.95
CA ASP A 477 -1.24 -1.20 -14.76
C ASP A 477 0.08 -1.47 -15.49
N LEU A 478 1.09 -2.01 -14.80
CA LEU A 478 2.40 -2.31 -15.39
C LEU A 478 2.35 -3.52 -16.33
N LEU A 479 1.62 -4.57 -15.94
CA LEU A 479 1.40 -5.75 -16.77
C LEU A 479 0.73 -5.37 -18.11
N ILE A 480 -0.32 -4.56 -18.06
CA ILE A 480 -1.04 -4.11 -19.25
C ILE A 480 -0.16 -3.18 -20.10
N ALA A 481 0.68 -2.34 -19.48
CA ALA A 481 1.62 -1.51 -20.25
C ALA A 481 2.55 -2.37 -21.11
N ALA A 482 3.17 -3.39 -20.51
CA ALA A 482 4.06 -4.31 -21.21
C ALA A 482 3.32 -5.12 -22.30
N LEU A 483 2.13 -5.65 -22.00
CA LEU A 483 1.32 -6.39 -22.98
C LEU A 483 0.91 -5.51 -24.16
N ALA A 484 0.37 -4.32 -23.90
CA ALA A 484 -0.07 -3.39 -24.94
C ALA A 484 1.08 -2.96 -25.86
N ASP A 485 2.25 -2.67 -25.30
CA ASP A 485 3.42 -2.31 -26.10
C ASP A 485 4.00 -3.51 -26.86
N LEU A 486 3.94 -4.74 -26.33
CA LEU A 486 4.28 -5.94 -27.10
C LEU A 486 3.33 -6.12 -28.28
N ILE A 487 2.01 -6.04 -28.07
CA ILE A 487 0.98 -6.19 -29.11
C ILE A 487 1.20 -5.18 -30.24
N HIS A 488 1.45 -3.92 -29.89
CA HIS A 488 1.63 -2.88 -30.88
C HIS A 488 3.01 -2.95 -31.55
N LEU A 489 4.08 -3.00 -30.76
CA LEU A 489 5.44 -2.64 -31.22
C LEU A 489 6.32 -3.84 -31.55
N ALA A 490 6.03 -5.05 -31.05
CA ALA A 490 6.89 -6.21 -31.31
C ALA A 490 6.76 -6.68 -32.76
N LYS A 491 7.91 -7.05 -33.38
CA LYS A 491 7.95 -7.63 -34.73
C LYS A 491 7.59 -9.10 -34.77
N SER A 492 7.76 -9.84 -33.66
CA SER A 492 7.41 -11.27 -33.59
C SER A 492 5.90 -11.45 -33.57
N ARG A 493 5.39 -12.20 -34.55
CA ARG A 493 3.96 -12.53 -34.64
C ARG A 493 3.49 -13.32 -33.41
N THR A 494 4.25 -14.35 -33.02
CA THR A 494 3.92 -15.22 -31.88
C THR A 494 3.84 -14.44 -30.58
N VAL A 495 4.80 -13.54 -30.32
CA VAL A 495 4.79 -12.72 -29.10
C VAL A 495 3.56 -11.81 -29.08
N ARG A 496 3.20 -11.18 -30.20
CA ARG A 496 2.00 -10.34 -30.28
C ARG A 496 0.73 -11.14 -30.02
N GLU A 497 0.56 -12.29 -30.67
CA GLU A 497 -0.65 -13.11 -30.54
C GLU A 497 -0.82 -13.61 -29.09
N LEU A 498 0.25 -14.11 -28.46
CA LEU A 498 0.20 -14.53 -27.05
C LEU A 498 -0.01 -13.36 -26.09
N ALA A 499 0.59 -12.19 -26.37
CA ALA A 499 0.36 -10.98 -25.57
C ALA A 499 -1.10 -10.50 -25.69
N THR A 500 -1.71 -10.54 -26.88
CA THR A 500 -3.14 -10.25 -27.08
C THR A 500 -4.01 -11.19 -26.26
N VAL A 501 -3.76 -12.50 -26.35
CA VAL A 501 -4.53 -13.50 -25.61
C VAL A 501 -4.43 -13.29 -24.10
N LEU A 502 -3.22 -13.02 -23.58
CA LEU A 502 -3.04 -12.77 -22.15
C LEU A 502 -3.66 -11.43 -21.72
N LEU A 503 -3.63 -10.40 -22.58
CA LEU A 503 -4.30 -9.13 -22.31
C LEU A 503 -5.82 -9.32 -22.23
N ASP A 504 -6.44 -10.03 -23.17
CA ASP A 504 -7.88 -10.31 -23.15
C ASP A 504 -8.30 -11.09 -21.89
N LYS A 505 -7.53 -12.11 -21.51
CA LYS A 505 -7.74 -12.85 -20.25
C LYS A 505 -7.62 -11.93 -19.02
N THR A 506 -6.60 -11.08 -18.99
CA THR A 506 -6.37 -10.14 -17.87
C THR A 506 -7.53 -9.15 -17.75
N LEU A 507 -7.97 -8.57 -18.87
CA LEU A 507 -9.10 -7.64 -18.90
C LEU A 507 -10.42 -8.32 -18.57
N PHE A 508 -10.60 -9.60 -18.93
CA PHE A 508 -11.72 -10.40 -18.44
C PHE A 508 -11.71 -10.56 -16.92
N GLY A 509 -10.56 -10.84 -16.29
CA GLY A 509 -10.43 -10.89 -14.84
C GLY A 509 -10.75 -9.55 -14.16
N VAL A 510 -10.31 -8.43 -14.76
CA VAL A 510 -10.68 -7.07 -14.32
C VAL A 510 -12.19 -6.84 -14.45
N ALA A 511 -12.79 -7.21 -15.58
CA ALA A 511 -14.22 -7.06 -15.83
C ALA A 511 -15.07 -7.85 -14.83
N LEU A 512 -14.71 -9.11 -14.59
CA LEU A 512 -15.41 -10.01 -13.66
C LEU A 512 -15.48 -9.44 -12.25
N ASN A 513 -14.40 -8.79 -11.81
CA ASN A 513 -14.24 -8.24 -10.48
C ASN A 513 -14.49 -6.71 -10.43
N SER A 514 -15.04 -6.12 -11.49
CA SER A 514 -15.41 -4.70 -11.52
C SER A 514 -16.79 -4.47 -10.93
N PHE A 515 -16.87 -3.50 -10.02
CA PHE A 515 -18.13 -3.05 -9.41
C PHE A 515 -18.14 -1.53 -9.33
N GLN A 516 -19.14 -0.89 -9.95
CA GLN A 516 -19.32 0.57 -10.00
C GLN A 516 -18.09 1.40 -10.45
N GLY A 517 -17.15 0.81 -11.20
CA GLY A 517 -15.94 1.51 -11.66
C GLY A 517 -14.72 1.35 -10.75
N VAL A 518 -14.80 0.51 -9.71
CA VAL A 518 -13.64 0.05 -8.93
C VAL A 518 -13.40 -1.44 -9.13
N PHE A 519 -12.14 -1.87 -8.97
CA PHE A 519 -11.79 -3.28 -8.87
C PHE A 519 -12.04 -3.77 -7.44
N ALA A 520 -13.00 -4.68 -7.29
CA ALA A 520 -13.48 -5.20 -6.02
C ALA A 520 -12.97 -6.64 -5.73
N GLY A 521 -12.01 -7.14 -6.50
CA GLY A 521 -11.36 -8.44 -6.27
C GLY A 521 -10.27 -8.41 -5.19
N THR A 522 -9.87 -9.60 -4.75
CA THR A 522 -8.69 -9.80 -3.89
C THR A 522 -7.40 -9.61 -4.69
N ARG A 523 -6.28 -9.37 -4.01
CA ARG A 523 -4.98 -9.15 -4.65
C ARG A 523 -3.81 -9.62 -3.79
N GLY A 524 -2.73 -10.05 -4.44
CA GLY A 524 -1.51 -10.52 -3.79
C GLY A 524 -0.65 -9.42 -3.18
N ARG A 525 -0.81 -8.17 -3.61
CA ARG A 525 -0.16 -6.99 -3.00
C ARG A 525 -1.09 -5.78 -2.99
N VAL A 526 -1.02 -4.96 -1.96
CA VAL A 526 -1.85 -3.77 -1.81
C VAL A 526 -1.14 -2.64 -1.06
N ARG A 527 -1.65 -1.42 -1.23
CA ARG A 527 -1.28 -0.23 -0.48
C ARG A 527 -2.42 0.23 0.41
N ALA A 528 -2.12 0.92 1.51
CA ALA A 528 -3.14 1.33 2.48
C ALA A 528 -4.18 2.26 1.83
N SER A 529 -3.75 3.12 0.89
CA SER A 529 -4.63 3.99 0.12
C SER A 529 -5.61 3.21 -0.77
N TRP A 530 -5.20 2.08 -1.36
CA TRP A 530 -6.01 1.30 -2.30
C TRP A 530 -7.18 0.59 -1.60
N VAL A 531 -6.95 0.08 -0.39
CA VAL A 531 -8.02 -0.58 0.40
C VAL A 531 -8.96 0.42 1.06
N LYS A 532 -8.50 1.66 1.31
CA LYS A 532 -9.33 2.75 1.87
C LYS A 532 -10.25 3.39 0.82
N SER A 533 -9.87 3.36 -0.46
CA SER A 533 -10.76 3.73 -1.58
C SER A 533 -10.25 3.12 -2.89
N GLY A 534 -11.16 2.47 -3.62
CA GLY A 534 -10.85 1.86 -4.92
C GLY A 534 -10.42 2.86 -6.00
N ARG A 535 -10.53 4.18 -5.76
CA ARG A 535 -10.03 5.24 -6.65
C ARG A 535 -8.52 5.30 -6.76
N PHE A 536 -7.81 4.90 -5.71
CA PHE A 536 -6.34 4.89 -5.70
C PHE A 536 -5.77 3.63 -6.34
N ALA A 537 -6.59 2.60 -6.57
CA ALA A 537 -6.15 1.33 -7.11
C ALA A 537 -5.73 1.45 -8.59
N PRO A 538 -4.74 0.66 -9.06
CA PRO A 538 -4.23 0.75 -10.43
C PRO A 538 -5.29 0.53 -11.51
N GLU A 539 -6.34 -0.23 -11.20
CA GLU A 539 -7.39 -0.58 -12.15
C GLU A 539 -8.38 0.57 -12.40
N ALA A 540 -8.38 1.64 -11.58
CA ALA A 540 -9.34 2.73 -11.71
C ALA A 540 -9.24 3.44 -13.09
N ALA A 541 -8.02 3.76 -13.54
CA ALA A 541 -7.79 4.39 -14.84
C ALA A 541 -8.23 3.50 -16.01
N LEU A 542 -8.02 2.18 -15.88
CA LEU A 542 -8.46 1.19 -16.87
C LEU A 542 -9.99 1.09 -16.90
N ASN A 543 -10.64 1.05 -15.74
CA ASN A 543 -12.10 1.05 -15.64
C ASN A 543 -12.71 2.28 -16.31
N ARG A 544 -12.11 3.46 -16.08
CA ARG A 544 -12.53 4.69 -16.72
C ARG A 544 -12.37 4.59 -18.23
N LEU A 545 -11.19 4.21 -18.73
CA LEU A 545 -10.93 4.11 -20.17
C LEU A 545 -11.85 3.08 -20.88
N LEU A 546 -11.95 1.86 -20.34
CA LEU A 546 -12.56 0.71 -21.01
C LEU A 546 -14.08 0.65 -20.81
N TRP A 547 -14.55 0.79 -19.57
CA TRP A 547 -15.97 0.63 -19.24
C TRP A 547 -16.72 1.96 -19.34
N GLY A 548 -16.04 3.07 -19.05
CA GLY A 548 -16.61 4.41 -18.92
C GLY A 548 -17.08 4.76 -17.51
N LEU A 549 -16.75 3.93 -16.52
CA LEU A 549 -17.09 4.08 -15.11
C LEU A 549 -15.83 4.35 -14.27
N GLY A 550 -15.98 5.00 -13.11
CA GLY A 550 -14.87 5.26 -12.21
C GLY A 550 -14.17 6.59 -12.50
N CYS A 551 -12.87 6.65 -12.25
CA CYS A 551 -12.07 7.87 -12.42
C CYS A 551 -10.65 7.53 -12.90
N TYR A 552 -9.96 8.52 -13.45
CA TYR A 552 -8.51 8.43 -13.61
C TYR A 552 -7.80 8.61 -12.26
N ASN A 553 -6.53 8.23 -12.25
CA ASN A 553 -5.60 8.44 -11.14
C ASN A 553 -4.16 8.47 -11.68
N HIS A 554 -3.16 8.42 -10.80
CA HIS A 554 -1.75 8.44 -11.18
C HIS A 554 -1.18 7.08 -11.63
N CYS A 555 -2.00 6.04 -11.75
CA CYS A 555 -1.64 4.75 -12.34
C CYS A 555 -2.15 4.67 -13.78
N PHE A 556 -1.50 5.40 -14.69
CA PHE A 556 -1.94 5.55 -16.08
C PHE A 556 -1.11 4.77 -17.10
N LYS A 557 -0.02 4.10 -16.72
CA LYS A 557 0.96 3.56 -17.70
C LYS A 557 0.33 2.54 -18.64
N GLY A 558 -0.39 1.58 -18.07
CA GLY A 558 -1.17 0.57 -18.78
C GLY A 558 -2.30 1.17 -19.57
N ALA A 559 -3.06 2.11 -18.99
CA ALA A 559 -4.14 2.79 -19.71
C ALA A 559 -3.61 3.58 -20.93
N VAL A 560 -2.47 4.26 -20.79
CA VAL A 560 -1.83 5.04 -21.85
C VAL A 560 -1.26 4.11 -22.93
N SER A 561 -0.47 3.10 -22.56
CA SER A 561 0.07 2.14 -23.54
C SER A 561 -1.05 1.41 -24.29
N LEU A 562 -2.14 1.04 -23.61
CA LEU A 562 -3.32 0.42 -24.19
C LEU A 562 -4.05 1.36 -25.15
N ALA A 563 -4.32 2.60 -24.74
CA ALA A 563 -4.89 3.63 -25.60
C ALA A 563 -4.06 3.85 -26.86
N LEU A 564 -2.72 3.87 -26.71
CA LEU A 564 -1.80 4.05 -27.81
C LEU A 564 -1.62 2.80 -28.67
N ALA A 565 -2.07 1.61 -28.25
CA ALA A 565 -2.12 0.44 -29.13
C ALA A 565 -3.03 0.70 -30.35
N GLY A 566 -4.02 1.60 -30.20
CA GLY A 566 -4.89 2.07 -31.29
C GLY A 566 -5.48 0.90 -32.06
N SER A 567 -5.45 0.96 -33.38
CA SER A 567 -6.02 -0.10 -34.24
C SER A 567 -5.30 -1.46 -34.16
N LYS A 568 -4.24 -1.61 -33.34
CA LYS A 568 -3.57 -2.90 -33.12
C LYS A 568 -4.23 -3.74 -32.02
N TYR A 569 -5.03 -3.11 -31.16
CA TYR A 569 -5.80 -3.79 -30.15
C TYR A 569 -7.16 -3.10 -30.00
N GLU A 570 -8.23 -3.87 -30.20
CA GLU A 570 -9.60 -3.44 -29.95
C GLU A 570 -10.16 -4.33 -28.84
N LEU A 571 -10.68 -3.72 -27.77
CA LEU A 571 -11.29 -4.45 -26.67
C LEU A 571 -12.49 -5.25 -27.20
N PRO A 572 -12.54 -6.58 -26.98
CA PRO A 572 -13.73 -7.35 -27.31
C PRO A 572 -14.97 -6.85 -26.53
N GLU A 573 -16.02 -6.44 -27.24
CA GLU A 573 -17.23 -5.86 -26.61
C GLU A 573 -17.89 -6.80 -25.59
N LEU A 574 -17.75 -8.11 -25.75
CA LEU A 574 -18.25 -9.08 -24.76
C LEU A 574 -17.59 -8.90 -23.38
N ILE A 575 -16.30 -8.57 -23.31
CA ILE A 575 -15.60 -8.29 -22.05
C ILE A 575 -16.15 -7.01 -21.42
N ARG A 576 -16.37 -5.98 -22.26
CA ARG A 576 -17.00 -4.73 -21.83
C ARG A 576 -18.40 -4.93 -21.28
N ALA A 577 -19.20 -5.76 -21.95
CA ALA A 577 -20.54 -6.09 -21.50
C ALA A 577 -20.52 -6.80 -20.13
N ILE A 578 -19.59 -7.74 -19.91
CA ILE A 578 -19.41 -8.42 -18.62
C ILE A 578 -19.04 -7.44 -17.49
N ALA A 579 -18.15 -6.49 -17.75
CA ALA A 579 -17.77 -5.48 -16.75
C ALA A 579 -18.98 -4.62 -16.31
N LEU A 580 -19.85 -4.28 -17.26
CA LEU A 580 -21.04 -3.47 -17.05
C LEU A 580 -22.26 -4.27 -16.56
N ASP A 581 -22.18 -5.60 -16.58
CA ASP A 581 -23.30 -6.47 -16.23
C ASP A 581 -23.68 -6.35 -14.76
N ARG A 582 -24.99 -6.39 -14.50
CA ARG A 582 -25.61 -6.32 -13.17
C ARG A 582 -26.58 -7.50 -12.97
N PRO A 583 -26.06 -8.74 -12.94
CA PRO A 583 -26.90 -9.90 -12.75
C PRO A 583 -27.53 -9.88 -11.35
N PRO A 584 -28.72 -10.49 -11.15
CA PRO A 584 -29.30 -10.62 -9.81
C PRO A 584 -28.34 -11.29 -8.81
N GLU A 585 -27.59 -12.28 -9.30
CA GLU A 585 -26.51 -12.99 -8.62
C GLU A 585 -25.51 -13.51 -9.66
N ALA A 586 -24.22 -13.36 -9.39
CA ALA A 586 -23.14 -14.06 -10.09
C ALA A 586 -22.12 -14.59 -9.08
N TRP A 587 -21.99 -15.91 -9.01
CA TRP A 587 -20.98 -16.61 -8.24
C TRP A 587 -19.85 -17.08 -9.15
N SER A 588 -18.64 -16.61 -8.91
CA SER A 588 -17.46 -16.94 -9.72
C SER A 588 -16.38 -17.54 -8.85
N ARG A 589 -15.69 -18.54 -9.40
CA ARG A 589 -14.50 -19.16 -8.81
C ARG A 589 -13.36 -19.08 -9.82
N GLU A 590 -12.17 -18.84 -9.32
CA GLU A 590 -10.97 -18.69 -10.14
C GLU A 590 -9.79 -19.32 -9.41
N ARG A 591 -8.87 -19.92 -10.18
CA ARG A 591 -7.57 -20.37 -9.67
C ARG A 591 -6.46 -19.71 -10.43
N GLN A 592 -5.49 -19.14 -9.72
CA GLN A 592 -4.26 -18.61 -10.31
C GLN A 592 -3.01 -19.22 -9.64
N GLY A 593 -1.88 -19.25 -10.35
CA GLY A 593 -0.59 -19.72 -9.87
C GLY A 593 -0.37 -21.22 -10.00
N SER A 594 0.78 -21.73 -9.54
CA SER A 594 1.18 -23.13 -9.72
C SER A 594 0.25 -24.15 -9.03
N ALA A 595 0.35 -25.41 -9.47
CA ALA A 595 -0.39 -26.53 -8.90
C ALA A 595 -0.17 -26.66 -7.38
N ASP A 596 1.09 -26.48 -6.94
CA ASP A 596 1.47 -26.35 -5.54
C ASP A 596 1.49 -24.87 -5.15
N GLY A 597 0.65 -24.46 -4.19
CA GLY A 597 0.68 -23.11 -3.62
C GLY A 597 -0.05 -22.00 -4.40
N GLY A 598 -0.84 -22.34 -5.42
CA GLY A 598 -1.74 -21.41 -6.12
C GLY A 598 -2.90 -20.90 -5.24
N VAL A 599 -3.56 -19.84 -5.70
CA VAL A 599 -4.66 -19.16 -4.99
C VAL A 599 -6.02 -19.57 -5.56
N ASN A 600 -7.00 -19.78 -4.68
CA ASN A 600 -8.38 -20.09 -5.04
C ASN A 600 -9.23 -18.88 -4.66
N ILE A 601 -9.74 -18.15 -5.65
CA ILE A 601 -10.47 -16.90 -5.47
C ILE A 601 -11.95 -17.19 -5.70
N VAL A 602 -12.81 -16.55 -4.92
CA VAL A 602 -14.24 -16.50 -5.19
C VAL A 602 -14.74 -15.06 -5.16
N SER A 603 -15.73 -14.76 -6.00
CA SER A 603 -16.45 -13.50 -5.98
C SER A 603 -17.95 -13.72 -6.15
N TYR A 604 -18.72 -12.98 -5.36
CA TYR A 604 -20.18 -12.94 -5.40
C TYR A 604 -20.62 -11.51 -5.73
N LYS A 605 -21.16 -11.32 -6.94
CA LYS A 605 -21.58 -10.02 -7.45
C LYS A 605 -23.10 -9.95 -7.55
N THR A 606 -23.65 -8.82 -7.14
CA THR A 606 -25.06 -8.43 -7.30
C THR A 606 -25.11 -7.01 -7.91
N PRO A 607 -26.30 -6.46 -8.20
CA PRO A 607 -26.42 -5.06 -8.61
C PRO A 607 -25.96 -4.06 -7.53
N ASP A 608 -26.00 -4.47 -6.25
CA ASP A 608 -25.85 -3.56 -5.10
C ASP A 608 -24.50 -3.72 -4.38
N TYR A 609 -23.83 -4.87 -4.49
CA TYR A 609 -22.52 -5.10 -3.86
C TYR A 609 -21.72 -6.21 -4.56
N LEU A 610 -20.42 -6.27 -4.23
CA LEU A 610 -19.54 -7.39 -4.55
C LEU A 610 -18.77 -7.85 -3.29
N LEU A 611 -18.80 -9.15 -3.00
CA LEU A 611 -18.00 -9.79 -1.95
C LEU A 611 -16.98 -10.74 -2.57
N SER A 612 -15.69 -10.54 -2.28
CA SER A 612 -14.61 -11.39 -2.80
C SER A 612 -13.69 -11.88 -1.68
N SER A 613 -13.13 -13.08 -1.85
CA SER A 613 -12.15 -13.65 -0.93
C SER A 613 -11.25 -14.69 -1.59
N VAL A 614 -10.08 -14.92 -0.98
CA VAL A 614 -9.25 -16.10 -1.25
C VAL A 614 -9.59 -17.19 -0.25
N GLN A 615 -9.80 -18.41 -0.73
CA GLN A 615 -10.15 -19.57 0.06
C GLN A 615 -8.89 -20.27 0.57
N ASP A 616 -8.84 -20.56 1.88
CA ASP A 616 -7.82 -21.39 2.54
C ASP A 616 -6.35 -21.06 2.15
N TYR A 617 -6.05 -19.78 1.95
CA TYR A 617 -4.74 -19.34 1.44
C TYR A 617 -3.73 -19.18 2.57
N ARG A 618 -2.80 -20.15 2.69
CA ARG A 618 -1.60 -20.06 3.54
C ARG A 618 -1.89 -19.66 4.99
N ALA A 619 -3.00 -20.16 5.55
CA ALA A 619 -3.47 -19.81 6.89
C ALA A 619 -2.35 -19.93 7.94
N GLY A 620 -2.19 -18.89 8.76
CA GLY A 620 -1.21 -18.80 9.84
C GLY A 620 0.17 -18.31 9.42
N GLN A 621 0.50 -18.34 8.12
CA GLN A 621 1.77 -17.83 7.61
C GLN A 621 1.82 -16.29 7.65
N HIS A 622 3.04 -15.74 7.67
CA HIS A 622 3.23 -14.29 7.56
C HIS A 622 2.92 -13.82 6.13
N GLY A 623 2.07 -12.79 6.02
CA GLY A 623 1.70 -12.20 4.74
C GLY A 623 2.85 -11.43 4.09
N GLN A 624 2.68 -11.17 2.81
CA GLN A 624 3.61 -10.51 1.89
C GLN A 624 3.00 -9.26 1.22
N GLY A 625 1.90 -8.75 1.78
CA GLY A 625 1.15 -7.61 1.23
C GLY A 625 -0.27 -7.92 0.75
N GLU A 626 -0.77 -9.13 1.01
CA GLU A 626 -2.02 -9.62 0.41
C GLU A 626 -3.26 -8.93 0.98
N HIS A 627 -4.20 -8.61 0.09
CA HIS A 627 -5.57 -8.24 0.42
C HIS A 627 -6.49 -9.43 0.15
N VAL A 628 -6.78 -10.19 1.20
CA VAL A 628 -7.32 -11.55 1.09
C VAL A 628 -8.85 -11.62 1.01
N TRP A 629 -9.58 -10.58 1.42
CA TRP A 629 -11.01 -10.48 1.19
C TRP A 629 -11.51 -9.03 1.31
N GLN A 630 -12.65 -8.73 0.70
CA GLN A 630 -13.39 -7.49 0.93
C GLN A 630 -14.86 -7.58 0.54
N ALA A 631 -15.69 -6.85 1.27
CA ALA A 631 -17.04 -6.46 0.87
C ALA A 631 -17.00 -5.04 0.30
N THR A 632 -17.51 -4.85 -0.92
CA THR A 632 -17.57 -3.56 -1.61
C THR A 632 -19.02 -3.18 -1.89
N LEU A 633 -19.49 -2.10 -1.25
CA LEU A 633 -20.85 -1.55 -1.45
C LEU A 633 -20.83 -0.24 -2.28
N ALA A 634 -19.69 0.46 -2.27
CA ALA A 634 -19.40 1.66 -3.07
C ALA A 634 -17.88 1.90 -3.06
N PRO A 635 -17.34 2.85 -3.87
CA PRO A 635 -15.89 3.07 -3.98
C PRO A 635 -15.17 3.37 -2.65
N GLU A 636 -15.85 4.05 -1.71
CA GLU A 636 -15.36 4.33 -0.35
C GLU A 636 -16.01 3.44 0.73
N ALA A 637 -17.07 2.69 0.40
CA ALA A 637 -17.79 1.82 1.34
C ALA A 637 -17.26 0.39 1.20
N VAL A 638 -16.03 0.18 1.67
CA VAL A 638 -15.31 -1.10 1.65
C VAL A 638 -15.13 -1.59 3.08
N VAL A 639 -15.34 -2.89 3.31
CA VAL A 639 -15.14 -3.54 4.61
C VAL A 639 -14.30 -4.81 4.43
N PHE A 640 -13.29 -4.97 5.27
CA PHE A 640 -12.43 -6.14 5.33
C PHE A 640 -11.79 -6.25 6.72
N THR A 641 -11.15 -7.37 7.02
CA THR A 641 -10.39 -7.57 8.27
C THR A 641 -8.94 -7.94 7.99
N THR A 642 -8.06 -7.54 8.90
CA THR A 642 -6.62 -7.82 8.87
C THR A 642 -6.08 -8.12 10.27
N HIS A 643 -4.92 -8.79 10.32
CA HIS A 643 -4.04 -8.76 11.49
C HIS A 643 -2.85 -7.83 11.16
N PRO A 644 -2.73 -6.65 11.77
CA PRO A 644 -1.61 -5.75 11.52
C PRO A 644 -0.33 -6.27 12.20
N ALA A 645 0.83 -6.25 11.53
CA ALA A 645 2.11 -6.54 12.20
C ALA A 645 2.73 -5.30 12.86
N CYS A 646 2.33 -4.10 12.41
CA CYS A 646 2.74 -2.82 12.96
C CYS A 646 1.69 -1.74 12.69
N ALA A 647 1.81 -0.59 13.36
CA ALA A 647 0.96 0.58 13.19
C ALA A 647 1.36 1.49 12.03
N SER A 648 2.26 1.04 11.15
CA SER A 648 2.68 1.80 9.96
C SER A 648 1.69 1.66 8.81
N GLU A 649 1.46 2.77 8.10
CA GLU A 649 0.78 2.75 6.80
C GLU A 649 1.75 3.05 5.64
N SER A 650 3.07 2.98 5.89
CA SER A 650 4.06 3.14 4.84
C SER A 650 3.89 2.04 3.80
N ASP A 651 3.95 2.41 2.52
CA ASP A 651 3.93 1.43 1.41
C ASP A 651 5.14 0.47 1.48
N SER A 652 6.18 0.80 2.27
CA SER A 652 7.32 -0.09 2.52
C SER A 652 7.05 -1.20 3.53
N CYS A 653 5.90 -1.18 4.23
CA CYS A 653 5.50 -2.21 5.18
C CYS A 653 4.44 -3.14 4.56
N THR A 654 4.83 -4.35 4.14
CA THR A 654 3.89 -5.31 3.50
C THR A 654 2.97 -6.03 4.48
N ALA A 655 3.19 -5.94 5.79
CA ALA A 655 2.23 -6.29 6.83
C ALA A 655 1.95 -5.07 7.75
N GLY A 656 1.68 -3.92 7.12
CA GLY A 656 1.34 -2.68 7.79
C GLY A 656 -0.02 -2.72 8.49
N TRP A 657 -0.50 -1.55 8.87
CA TRP A 657 -1.74 -1.37 9.60
C TRP A 657 -2.97 -1.78 8.78
N TRP A 658 -2.99 -1.48 7.48
CA TRP A 658 -4.07 -1.88 6.56
C TRP A 658 -3.61 -2.67 5.34
N SER A 659 -2.29 -2.80 5.13
CA SER A 659 -1.71 -3.46 3.96
C SER A 659 -1.12 -4.80 4.37
N GLY A 660 -1.69 -5.88 3.86
CA GLY A 660 -1.26 -7.24 4.18
C GLY A 660 -1.72 -7.73 5.55
N ASN A 661 -1.11 -8.81 6.01
CA ASN A 661 -1.43 -9.46 7.26
C ASN A 661 -0.16 -9.97 7.96
N GLY A 662 0.03 -9.62 9.24
CA GLY A 662 1.10 -10.20 10.06
C GLY A 662 0.95 -11.72 10.25
N SER A 663 -0.27 -12.23 10.15
CA SER A 663 -0.58 -13.65 10.05
C SER A 663 -1.87 -13.79 9.23
N LEU A 664 -1.81 -14.57 8.16
CA LEU A 664 -2.93 -14.76 7.24
C LEU A 664 -4.07 -15.53 7.92
N PRO A 665 -5.33 -15.09 7.77
CA PRO A 665 -6.47 -15.85 8.26
C PRO A 665 -6.70 -17.11 7.42
N ARG A 666 -7.38 -18.09 8.00
CA ARG A 666 -8.08 -19.12 7.23
C ARG A 666 -9.44 -18.59 6.80
N LEU A 667 -9.65 -18.46 5.50
CA LEU A 667 -10.85 -17.87 4.91
C LEU A 667 -11.69 -18.91 4.19
N ALA A 668 -13.00 -18.77 4.34
CA ALA A 668 -14.00 -19.44 3.53
C ALA A 668 -15.14 -18.47 3.17
N GLN A 669 -15.65 -18.54 1.94
CA GLN A 669 -16.82 -17.77 1.53
C GLN A 669 -17.78 -18.68 0.77
N TRP A 670 -19.04 -18.57 1.14
CA TRP A 670 -20.15 -19.18 0.45
C TRP A 670 -21.12 -18.09 0.03
N LYS A 671 -21.08 -17.72 -1.25
CA LYS A 671 -21.91 -16.66 -1.83
C LYS A 671 -21.81 -15.34 -1.04
N ASP A 672 -22.89 -14.95 -0.36
CA ASP A 672 -23.06 -13.72 0.41
C ASP A 672 -22.56 -13.82 1.86
N ALA A 673 -22.04 -14.98 2.28
CA ALA A 673 -21.52 -15.24 3.63
C ALA A 673 -20.02 -15.55 3.62
N LEU A 674 -19.25 -14.89 4.47
CA LEU A 674 -17.80 -15.07 4.63
C LEU A 674 -17.41 -15.34 6.08
N LEU A 675 -16.41 -16.21 6.24
CA LEU A 675 -15.84 -16.65 7.50
C LEU A 675 -14.33 -16.43 7.47
N ALA A 676 -13.77 -15.69 8.42
CA ALA A 676 -12.34 -15.46 8.58
C ALA A 676 -11.89 -15.89 9.98
N ILE A 677 -11.01 -16.89 10.05
CA ILE A 677 -10.47 -17.41 11.31
C ILE A 677 -9.01 -16.97 11.42
N TYR A 678 -8.69 -16.23 12.48
CA TYR A 678 -7.33 -15.83 12.80
C TYR A 678 -6.80 -16.70 13.95
N ASN A 679 -5.59 -17.21 13.77
CA ASN A 679 -4.83 -17.94 14.78
C ASN A 679 -3.40 -17.41 14.76
N LEU A 680 -3.21 -16.31 15.48
CA LEU A 680 -1.95 -15.58 15.55
C LEU A 680 -0.93 -16.38 16.38
N PRO A 681 0.37 -16.36 16.03
CA PRO A 681 1.40 -16.98 16.85
C PRO A 681 1.56 -16.23 18.18
N ASP A 682 2.03 -16.91 19.22
CA ASP A 682 2.33 -16.31 20.53
C ASP A 682 3.37 -15.17 20.46
N THR A 683 4.12 -15.11 19.35
CA THR A 683 5.12 -14.07 19.05
C THR A 683 4.54 -12.88 18.27
N ALA A 684 3.23 -12.84 18.03
CA ALA A 684 2.60 -11.71 17.35
C ALA A 684 2.83 -10.41 18.13
N TRP A 685 3.24 -9.35 17.43
CA TRP A 685 3.56 -8.06 18.05
C TRP A 685 2.32 -7.30 18.52
N LEU A 686 1.22 -7.45 17.78
CA LEU A 686 -0.09 -6.89 18.11
C LEU A 686 -1.07 -8.05 18.35
N ASP A 687 -1.75 -8.03 19.48
CA ASP A 687 -2.58 -9.14 19.96
C ASP A 687 -4.07 -8.95 19.64
N PHE A 688 -4.36 -8.33 18.50
CA PHE A 688 -5.73 -8.10 18.04
C PHE A 688 -5.84 -8.19 16.53
N THR A 689 -7.07 -8.39 16.08
CA THR A 689 -7.46 -8.24 14.66
C THR A 689 -8.41 -7.07 14.56
N HIS A 690 -8.48 -6.44 13.40
CA HIS A 690 -9.36 -5.30 13.21
C HIS A 690 -10.03 -5.32 11.84
N ALA A 691 -11.09 -4.54 11.72
CA ALA A 691 -11.80 -4.32 10.48
C ALA A 691 -11.73 -2.85 10.06
N TYR A 692 -11.48 -2.61 8.77
CA TYR A 692 -11.75 -1.31 8.17
C TYR A 692 -13.27 -1.16 8.02
N PHE A 693 -13.84 -0.20 8.73
CA PHE A 693 -15.28 0.04 8.80
C PHE A 693 -15.55 1.55 8.70
N PRO A 694 -15.52 2.12 7.47
CA PRO A 694 -15.56 3.55 7.26
C PRO A 694 -16.96 4.13 7.49
N CYS A 695 -17.29 4.50 8.73
CA CYS A 695 -18.62 5.01 9.10
C CYS A 695 -19.09 6.17 8.20
N TYR A 696 -18.16 7.01 7.74
CA TYR A 696 -18.45 8.15 6.86
C TYR A 696 -18.96 7.76 5.46
N ALA A 697 -18.67 6.54 5.00
CA ALA A 697 -19.02 6.07 3.66
C ALA A 697 -20.41 5.42 3.60
N PHE A 698 -20.96 5.04 4.76
CA PHE A 698 -22.28 4.44 4.88
C PHE A 698 -23.37 5.50 5.03
N ASP A 699 -24.58 5.18 4.56
CA ASP A 699 -25.74 6.04 4.78
C ASP A 699 -26.29 5.85 6.20
N GLU A 700 -26.10 4.66 6.77
CA GLU A 700 -26.49 4.29 8.13
C GLU A 700 -25.59 3.16 8.65
N TYR A 701 -25.23 3.18 9.94
CA TYR A 701 -24.54 2.07 10.61
C TYR A 701 -25.02 1.90 12.06
N VAL A 702 -24.97 0.68 12.57
CA VAL A 702 -25.41 0.34 13.94
C VAL A 702 -24.51 -0.74 14.54
N LEU A 703 -24.06 -0.57 15.78
CA LEU A 703 -23.38 -1.61 16.54
C LEU A 703 -24.36 -2.16 17.59
N GLU A 704 -24.74 -3.43 17.50
CA GLU A 704 -25.66 -4.06 18.44
C GLU A 704 -25.41 -5.57 18.58
N GLN A 705 -25.46 -6.08 19.82
CA GLN A 705 -25.36 -7.53 20.13
C GLN A 705 -24.17 -8.26 19.47
N GLY A 706 -23.00 -7.61 19.41
CA GLY A 706 -21.78 -8.18 18.84
C GLY A 706 -21.70 -8.10 17.31
N TRP A 707 -22.66 -7.42 16.66
CA TRP A 707 -22.66 -7.16 15.23
C TRP A 707 -22.43 -5.66 14.94
N ALA A 708 -21.70 -5.37 13.86
CA ALA A 708 -21.64 -4.08 13.21
C ALA A 708 -22.40 -4.15 11.88
N PHE A 709 -23.47 -3.37 11.77
CA PHE A 709 -24.32 -3.29 10.59
C PHE A 709 -24.02 -2.00 9.83
N ALA A 710 -24.08 -2.07 8.50
CA ALA A 710 -23.95 -0.91 7.62
C ALA A 710 -24.92 -1.00 6.44
N ARG A 711 -25.40 0.15 5.98
CA ARG A 711 -26.16 0.30 4.73
C ARG A 711 -25.52 1.32 3.82
N LYS A 712 -25.44 0.99 2.53
CA LYS A 712 -25.12 1.94 1.46
C LYS A 712 -26.09 1.75 0.29
N GLY A 713 -26.91 2.75 0.02
CA GLY A 713 -28.02 2.61 -0.93
C GLY A 713 -28.92 1.43 -0.52
N ASP A 714 -29.05 0.47 -1.44
CA ASP A 714 -29.83 -0.76 -1.27
C ASP A 714 -28.96 -1.97 -0.85
N ALA A 715 -27.66 -1.78 -0.61
CA ALA A 715 -26.75 -2.81 -0.10
C ALA A 715 -26.63 -2.78 1.43
N TYR A 716 -26.57 -3.96 2.04
CA TYR A 716 -26.43 -4.16 3.48
C TYR A 716 -25.23 -5.04 3.82
N LEU A 717 -24.65 -4.80 4.99
CA LEU A 717 -23.57 -5.59 5.56
C LEU A 717 -23.83 -5.82 7.04
N ALA A 718 -23.52 -7.02 7.52
CA ALA A 718 -23.44 -7.37 8.93
C ALA A 718 -22.09 -8.05 9.21
N LEU A 719 -21.29 -7.48 10.09
CA LEU A 719 -19.98 -7.97 10.50
C LEU A 719 -20.02 -8.40 11.97
N TYR A 720 -19.54 -9.61 12.27
CA TYR A 720 -19.44 -10.16 13.63
C TYR A 720 -17.98 -10.46 13.98
N ALA A 721 -17.64 -10.36 15.27
CA ALA A 721 -16.35 -10.80 15.81
C ALA A 721 -16.58 -11.60 17.09
N ALA A 722 -15.98 -12.79 17.18
CA ALA A 722 -16.20 -13.71 18.30
C ALA A 722 -15.77 -13.14 19.66
N ASN A 723 -14.69 -12.37 19.69
CA ASN A 723 -14.20 -11.73 20.91
C ASN A 723 -14.86 -10.36 21.20
N GLY A 724 -15.95 -10.05 20.49
CA GLY A 724 -16.55 -8.72 20.47
C GLY A 724 -15.71 -7.72 19.69
N MET A 725 -16.23 -6.51 19.51
CA MET A 725 -15.52 -5.46 18.79
C MET A 725 -15.85 -4.08 19.37
N ASN A 726 -14.90 -3.16 19.25
CA ASN A 726 -15.06 -1.77 19.65
C ASN A 726 -14.75 -0.84 18.47
N LEU A 727 -15.62 0.15 18.25
CA LEU A 727 -15.33 1.23 17.32
C LEU A 727 -14.24 2.12 17.90
N THR A 728 -13.11 2.22 17.21
CA THR A 728 -12.04 3.16 17.56
C THR A 728 -12.55 4.58 17.37
N GLU A 729 -12.46 5.41 18.40
CA GLU A 729 -12.93 6.80 18.36
C GLU A 729 -11.80 7.84 18.51
N MET A 730 -10.53 7.40 18.50
CA MET A 730 -9.34 8.25 18.62
C MET A 730 -8.25 7.82 17.65
N GLY A 731 -7.34 8.73 17.31
CA GLY A 731 -6.22 8.46 16.42
C GLY A 731 -6.59 8.58 14.94
N ALA A 732 -5.66 8.13 14.08
CA ALA A 732 -5.72 8.35 12.64
C ALA A 732 -6.93 7.70 11.94
N ASP A 733 -7.47 6.60 12.48
CA ASP A 733 -8.64 5.89 11.92
C ASP A 733 -9.86 5.93 12.86
N ALA A 734 -9.99 6.99 13.65
CA ALA A 734 -11.20 7.23 14.43
C ALA A 734 -12.46 7.16 13.54
N PHE A 735 -13.48 6.42 14.00
CA PHE A 735 -14.73 6.12 13.30
C PHE A 735 -14.54 5.39 11.96
N ARG A 736 -13.41 4.72 11.77
CA ARG A 736 -13.09 3.94 10.57
C ARG A 736 -12.55 2.53 10.88
N GLU A 737 -12.42 2.18 12.15
CA GLU A 737 -11.80 0.94 12.59
C GLU A 737 -12.63 0.27 13.68
N LEU A 738 -12.88 -1.02 13.53
CA LEU A 738 -13.41 -1.89 14.59
C LEU A 738 -12.28 -2.80 15.07
N ARG A 739 -11.94 -2.77 16.35
CA ARG A 739 -10.91 -3.65 16.94
C ARG A 739 -11.54 -4.80 17.71
N SER A 740 -11.02 -6.01 17.49
CA SER A 740 -11.39 -7.21 18.23
C SER A 740 -10.13 -7.84 18.86
N PRO A 741 -10.04 -7.89 20.20
CA PRO A 741 -8.85 -8.34 20.90
C PRO A 741 -8.65 -9.85 20.81
N GLY A 742 -7.42 -10.31 21.09
CA GLY A 742 -7.05 -11.71 21.21
C GLY A 742 -6.24 -12.25 20.02
N THR A 743 -5.37 -13.21 20.31
CA THR A 743 -4.56 -13.94 19.33
C THR A 743 -5.34 -14.98 18.54
N GLN A 744 -6.52 -15.36 19.00
CA GLN A 744 -7.45 -16.23 18.29
C GLN A 744 -8.79 -15.54 18.16
N ASN A 745 -9.30 -15.44 16.93
CA ASN A 745 -10.56 -14.76 16.68
C ASN A 745 -11.26 -15.27 15.42
N VAL A 746 -12.59 -15.13 15.37
CA VAL A 746 -13.41 -15.45 14.21
C VAL A 746 -14.22 -14.22 13.82
N TRP A 747 -14.08 -13.81 12.56
CA TRP A 747 -14.90 -12.77 11.94
C TRP A 747 -15.88 -13.38 10.95
N LEU A 748 -17.13 -12.90 10.96
CA LEU A 748 -18.16 -13.30 10.01
C LEU A 748 -18.69 -12.09 9.28
N CYS A 749 -18.91 -12.21 7.99
CA CYS A 749 -19.54 -11.17 7.18
C CYS A 749 -20.75 -11.76 6.45
N GLN A 750 -21.92 -11.18 6.65
CA GLN A 750 -23.12 -11.45 5.86
C GLN A 750 -23.45 -10.21 5.02
N MET A 751 -23.54 -10.41 3.72
CA MET A 751 -24.07 -9.40 2.81
C MET A 751 -25.58 -9.58 2.65
N GLY A 752 -26.25 -8.47 2.34
CA GLY A 752 -27.67 -8.43 2.05
C GLY A 752 -28.00 -7.31 1.08
N ARG A 753 -29.22 -7.32 0.55
CA ARG A 753 -29.72 -6.26 -0.32
C ARG A 753 -31.22 -6.09 -0.16
N LYS A 754 -31.70 -4.88 -0.43
CA LYS A 754 -33.10 -4.52 -0.23
C LYS A 754 -34.08 -5.40 -0.98
N GLU A 755 -33.74 -5.79 -2.21
CA GLU A 755 -34.61 -6.59 -3.08
C GLU A 755 -34.97 -7.95 -2.46
N SER A 756 -34.02 -8.61 -1.80
CA SER A 756 -34.21 -9.93 -1.18
C SER A 756 -34.50 -9.89 0.32
N ASP A 757 -34.05 -8.86 1.02
CA ASP A 757 -33.98 -8.84 2.50
C ASP A 757 -34.86 -7.78 3.16
N GLY A 758 -35.62 -7.03 2.36
CA GLY A 758 -36.49 -5.95 2.84
C GLY A 758 -35.71 -4.71 3.23
N ASP A 759 -36.27 -3.89 4.11
CA ASP A 759 -35.55 -2.71 4.61
C ASP A 759 -34.40 -3.10 5.57
N PHE A 760 -33.56 -2.13 5.90
CA PHE A 760 -32.39 -2.36 6.73
C PHE A 760 -32.73 -2.87 8.14
N ALA A 761 -33.87 -2.45 8.69
CA ALA A 761 -34.34 -2.93 9.99
C ALA A 761 -34.75 -4.41 9.93
N THR A 762 -35.42 -4.82 8.85
CA THR A 762 -35.80 -6.22 8.58
C THR A 762 -34.56 -7.11 8.43
N PHE A 763 -33.58 -6.66 7.64
CA PHE A 763 -32.29 -7.33 7.49
C PHE A 763 -31.61 -7.52 8.86
N ARG A 764 -31.44 -6.45 9.64
CA ARG A 764 -30.84 -6.51 10.99
C ARG A 764 -31.56 -7.49 11.91
N ALA A 765 -32.89 -7.40 11.97
CA ALA A 765 -33.69 -8.30 12.80
C ALA A 765 -33.50 -9.78 12.39
N ALA A 766 -33.41 -10.05 11.08
CA ALA A 766 -33.15 -11.39 10.57
C ALA A 766 -31.75 -11.91 10.94
N ILE A 767 -30.72 -11.06 10.92
CA ILE A 767 -29.36 -11.44 11.36
C ILE A 767 -29.32 -11.70 12.86
N LEU A 768 -29.91 -10.82 13.68
CA LEU A 768 -29.92 -10.97 15.14
C LEU A 768 -30.64 -12.23 15.62
N ALA A 769 -31.60 -12.73 14.84
CA ALA A 769 -32.27 -14.01 15.10
C ALA A 769 -31.37 -15.24 14.86
N ARG A 770 -30.25 -15.09 14.13
CA ARG A 770 -29.34 -16.16 13.72
C ARG A 770 -27.99 -16.02 14.44
N ARG A 771 -27.92 -16.55 15.66
CA ARG A 771 -26.71 -16.46 16.48
C ARG A 771 -25.63 -17.44 16.01
N PRO A 772 -24.41 -16.98 15.70
CA PRO A 772 -23.28 -17.86 15.48
C PRO A 772 -22.92 -18.63 16.76
N VAL A 773 -22.49 -19.88 16.60
CA VAL A 773 -21.91 -20.69 17.67
C VAL A 773 -20.41 -20.80 17.39
N VAL A 774 -19.57 -20.28 18.27
CA VAL A 774 -18.11 -20.33 18.14
C VAL A 774 -17.53 -21.07 19.35
N ASP A 775 -16.73 -22.10 19.07
CA ASP A 775 -16.01 -22.89 20.06
C ASP A 775 -14.52 -22.92 19.67
N GLY A 776 -13.72 -22.07 20.32
CA GLY A 776 -12.33 -21.82 19.93
C GLY A 776 -12.21 -21.35 18.48
N LEU A 777 -11.48 -22.13 17.67
CA LEU A 777 -11.30 -21.87 16.24
C LEU A 777 -12.25 -22.70 15.36
N HIS A 778 -13.37 -23.17 15.90
CA HIS A 778 -14.45 -23.81 15.15
C HIS A 778 -15.73 -22.98 15.28
N MET A 779 -16.50 -22.91 14.20
CA MET A 779 -17.75 -22.16 14.20
C MET A 779 -18.86 -22.92 13.46
N GLN A 780 -20.09 -22.62 13.85
CA GLN A 780 -21.31 -22.98 13.14
C GLN A 780 -22.22 -21.76 13.05
N TRP A 781 -22.81 -21.52 11.88
CA TRP A 781 -23.62 -20.34 11.64
C TRP A 781 -24.68 -20.60 10.56
N GLU A 782 -25.92 -20.20 10.84
CA GLU A 782 -27.00 -20.19 9.83
C GLU A 782 -27.00 -18.84 9.10
N THR A 783 -26.84 -18.86 7.78
CA THR A 783 -26.82 -17.65 6.95
C THR A 783 -28.21 -17.04 6.80
N LEU A 784 -28.26 -15.83 6.22
CA LEU A 784 -29.52 -15.19 5.85
C LEU A 784 -30.34 -16.01 4.83
N ARG A 785 -29.69 -16.88 4.04
CA ARG A 785 -30.33 -17.78 3.08
C ARG A 785 -30.83 -19.09 3.70
N GLY A 786 -30.56 -19.34 4.98
CA GLY A 786 -30.94 -20.57 5.68
C GLY A 786 -29.92 -21.71 5.54
N ASP A 787 -28.76 -21.46 4.91
CA ASP A 787 -27.67 -22.42 4.82
C ASP A 787 -26.95 -22.53 6.17
N LYS A 788 -26.69 -23.75 6.62
CA LYS A 788 -25.91 -24.02 7.83
C LYS A 788 -24.45 -24.24 7.48
N LEU A 789 -23.62 -23.25 7.81
CA LEU A 789 -22.18 -23.31 7.59
C LEU A 789 -21.50 -23.88 8.82
N ALA A 790 -20.52 -24.76 8.62
CA ALA A 790 -19.54 -25.12 9.64
C ALA A 790 -18.13 -25.07 9.05
N PHE A 791 -17.22 -24.40 9.78
CA PHE A 791 -15.84 -24.21 9.37
C PHE A 791 -14.96 -24.10 10.61
N GLY A 792 -13.68 -24.43 10.49
CA GLY A 792 -12.73 -24.29 11.59
C GLY A 792 -11.32 -24.01 11.11
N TRP A 793 -10.35 -23.90 12.01
CA TRP A 793 -8.93 -23.82 11.63
C TRP A 793 -8.45 -25.06 10.87
N THR A 794 -9.06 -26.20 11.15
CA THR A 794 -8.84 -27.47 10.46
C THR A 794 -10.16 -28.06 9.97
N GLY A 795 -10.09 -28.92 8.96
CA GLY A 795 -11.26 -29.58 8.38
C GLY A 795 -11.91 -28.78 7.24
N PRO A 796 -12.91 -29.34 6.57
CA PRO A 796 -13.54 -28.71 5.41
C PRO A 796 -14.49 -27.57 5.80
N LEU A 797 -14.82 -26.73 4.82
CA LEU A 797 -16.08 -25.97 4.85
C LEU A 797 -17.21 -26.96 4.57
N THR A 798 -18.24 -26.99 5.43
CA THR A 798 -19.47 -27.71 5.14
C THR A 798 -20.65 -26.75 5.04
N VAL A 799 -21.53 -27.02 4.09
CA VAL A 799 -22.80 -26.30 3.88
C VAL A 799 -23.91 -27.34 4.00
N ASN A 800 -24.80 -27.17 4.97
CA ASN A 800 -25.88 -28.13 5.28
C ASN A 800 -25.37 -29.56 5.54
N GLY A 801 -24.14 -29.68 6.06
CA GLY A 801 -23.48 -30.96 6.33
C GLY A 801 -22.71 -31.55 5.14
N GLU A 802 -22.78 -30.93 3.96
CA GLU A 802 -22.04 -31.36 2.77
C GLU A 802 -20.74 -30.56 2.61
N GLU A 803 -19.62 -31.26 2.44
CA GLU A 803 -18.32 -30.65 2.19
C GLU A 803 -18.31 -29.86 0.87
N GLN A 804 -17.79 -28.64 0.93
CA GLN A 804 -17.60 -27.77 -0.21
C GLN A 804 -16.12 -27.61 -0.53
N ALA A 805 -15.79 -27.67 -1.82
CA ALA A 805 -14.44 -27.36 -2.28
C ALA A 805 -14.10 -25.90 -1.95
N ILE A 806 -12.98 -25.73 -1.24
CA ILE A 806 -12.33 -24.44 -0.95
C ILE A 806 -10.90 -24.39 -1.54
N THR A 807 -10.50 -25.47 -2.22
CA THR A 807 -9.25 -25.57 -2.98
C THR A 807 -9.49 -26.38 -4.24
N GLY A 808 -8.50 -26.39 -5.14
CA GLY A 808 -8.55 -27.22 -6.34
C GLY A 808 -9.56 -26.74 -7.38
N PHE A 809 -9.81 -25.43 -7.44
CA PHE A 809 -10.71 -24.86 -8.44
C PHE A 809 -10.16 -25.06 -9.87
N LYS A 810 -11.09 -25.01 -10.82
CA LYS A 810 -10.80 -24.75 -12.22
C LYS A 810 -10.07 -23.43 -12.37
N HIS A 811 -9.43 -23.21 -13.52
CA HIS A 811 -8.80 -21.93 -13.79
C HIS A 811 -9.84 -20.80 -13.75
N PHE A 812 -10.99 -21.03 -14.40
CA PHE A 812 -12.21 -20.24 -14.22
C PHE A 812 -13.42 -21.15 -14.13
N ASP A 813 -14.36 -20.80 -13.25
CA ASP A 813 -15.70 -21.36 -13.15
C ASP A 813 -16.67 -20.23 -12.77
N SER A 814 -17.26 -19.61 -13.78
CA SER A 814 -18.13 -18.44 -13.64
C SER A 814 -19.29 -18.50 -14.64
N PRO A 815 -20.33 -17.65 -14.49
CA PRO A 815 -21.40 -17.56 -15.49
C PRO A 815 -20.93 -17.18 -16.90
N TYR A 816 -19.73 -16.61 -17.04
CA TYR A 816 -19.21 -16.08 -18.30
C TYR A 816 -18.08 -16.92 -18.91
N ALA A 817 -17.45 -17.80 -18.14
CA ALA A 817 -16.33 -18.61 -18.62
C ALA A 817 -16.09 -19.83 -17.74
N VAL A 818 -15.70 -20.94 -18.38
CA VAL A 818 -15.24 -22.17 -17.72
C VAL A 818 -13.94 -22.63 -18.40
N ALA A 819 -12.89 -22.85 -17.61
CA ALA A 819 -11.60 -23.33 -18.12
C ALA A 819 -10.90 -24.22 -17.09
N GLU A 820 -10.40 -25.39 -17.50
CA GLU A 820 -9.62 -26.29 -16.64
C GLU A 820 -8.26 -25.70 -16.27
N MET A 821 -7.60 -26.26 -15.25
CA MET A 821 -6.27 -25.83 -14.80
C MET A 821 -5.24 -26.96 -14.98
N PRO A 822 -4.13 -26.77 -15.73
CA PRO A 822 -3.82 -25.62 -16.57
C PRO A 822 -4.76 -25.51 -17.78
N ALA A 823 -5.05 -24.28 -18.21
CA ALA A 823 -5.97 -24.02 -19.32
C ALA A 823 -5.22 -24.03 -20.66
N GLU A 824 -5.50 -24.96 -21.57
CA GLU A 824 -5.01 -24.85 -22.96
C GLU A 824 -5.82 -23.82 -23.77
N THR A 825 -7.13 -23.77 -23.49
CA THR A 825 -8.07 -22.83 -24.09
C THR A 825 -9.07 -22.34 -23.04
N MET A 826 -9.71 -21.21 -23.32
CA MET A 826 -10.75 -20.64 -22.46
C MET A 826 -11.82 -19.97 -23.32
N ASP A 827 -13.08 -20.34 -23.11
CA ASP A 827 -14.22 -19.72 -23.76
C ASP A 827 -14.83 -18.66 -22.85
N ILE A 828 -14.89 -17.42 -23.34
CA ILE A 828 -15.63 -16.32 -22.72
C ILE A 828 -16.94 -16.13 -23.48
N ILE A 829 -18.04 -16.14 -22.75
CA ILE A 829 -19.40 -16.15 -23.27
C ILE A 829 -20.20 -15.00 -22.64
N TYR A 830 -20.88 -14.22 -23.48
CA TYR A 830 -21.90 -13.27 -23.04
C TYR A 830 -23.04 -13.20 -24.06
N GLY A 831 -24.25 -13.53 -23.62
CA GLY A 831 -25.41 -13.65 -24.51
C GLY A 831 -25.18 -14.73 -25.58
N GLN A 832 -25.21 -14.33 -26.86
CA GLN A 832 -24.96 -15.23 -28.01
C GLN A 832 -23.50 -15.18 -28.51
N ASN A 833 -22.67 -14.30 -27.95
CA ASN A 833 -21.29 -14.13 -28.39
C ASN A 833 -20.36 -15.07 -27.62
N VAL A 834 -19.42 -15.68 -28.32
CA VAL A 834 -18.38 -16.55 -27.76
C VAL A 834 -17.04 -16.13 -28.32
N MET A 835 -16.04 -16.01 -27.45
CA MET A 835 -14.64 -15.80 -27.82
C MET A 835 -13.78 -16.88 -27.17
N ARG A 836 -12.98 -17.56 -27.98
CA ARG A 836 -12.05 -18.59 -27.52
C ARG A 836 -10.63 -18.04 -27.48
N LEU A 837 -10.01 -18.12 -26.32
CA LEU A 837 -8.60 -17.84 -26.10
C LEU A 837 -7.78 -19.12 -26.24
N HIS A 838 -6.61 -19.04 -26.88
CA HIS A 838 -5.68 -20.15 -27.07
C HIS A 838 -4.32 -19.78 -26.46
N PHE A 839 -3.87 -20.53 -25.45
CA PHE A 839 -2.67 -20.19 -24.68
C PHE A 839 -1.39 -20.92 -25.15
N ALA A 840 -1.50 -21.75 -26.18
CA ALA A 840 -0.41 -22.55 -26.77
C ALA A 840 -0.49 -22.58 -28.30
#